data_AF-A0A9E1IF10-F1
#
_entry.id   AF-A0A9E1IF10-F1
#
_cell.length_a   1.000
_cell.length_b   1.000
_cell.length_c   1.000
_cell.angle_alpha   90.00
_cell.angle_beta   90.00
_cell.angle_gamma   90.00
#
_symmetry.space_group_name_H-M   'P 1'
#
loop_
_entity.id
_entity.type
_entity.pdbx_description
1 polymer ?
#
loop_
_entity_poly.entity_id
_entity_poly.type
_entity_poly.pdbx_seq_one_letter_code
_entity_poly.pdbx_strand_id
1 'polypeptide(L)'
;MIGRQRRYYWAVPITNLPRRLDVFVGRAAELNQLESLLEGGACLVTILGTGGTGKTRLSQQFATSANYDGGVWFCDLSEAQDADGIVYAVASAFDLTLTGDPVEQLKNVIVNKGRVLVILDNFEQVVDHASATVGAWLQAAPESQFIVTSRTRLGLEGEHILPLHPLILSDAIELFERRVQAGTGCHPGESHRAIVADIVNQLDCIPLALELAAGRARLLSLAQIRQHLKERFKLLVGGPTSRQGTLWATIDWSWQQLEPLERHTLTQCSVFHNGFTIESAEKVLDFTIWPDAPWTLDVLSRLLDHCLLHKAESPDGLPRFRVYESIREYAAQQMNRVGAIQRPDSATSLTGPDQAQELCLRHARHFSELGTVDNLQSLEIRGGQERRQALAAELENLRAAFDFASESEHSNIAALCALAMACHYLSYGISPGLALLCRAVDLPNLDKPILGELHLWLGKLSSFTSDNNETHRHLLTAMAIARQEGNLPLEGKVNQTLGFLARRAGRLDEARTHHQVALSMHRNERNHQKVGRALSMLGCIENTAGRPNEARSCLAEALSIQRMVGDVRGEMGTLAEQAALFANLGMHDEALGRYTKAATLSRSLGEHQVLARVLTDQADQEMRNGHFDLAKGHLEEATALAQAVGNQYVECISRGNLGELLLRQNHTKEAELHLQGAIEKADDVSSHAAGAFRGTLALCRAQQEDFSSARELLLRGEELLQSYPLELGILLCKAVRVERRANNADGAATILANAKKLAEDQSIAPGSEFARNLATLDGTNSSSTFLIDPGEPVAAARPDRKICAGTRIERYVVESLVGNGAMATVFKVRHQQLNSVHALKVLFVRTHAVERRLLQEGMFQGQLQHPNIVMVTDVVDINGSPGLIMELIAGPSLAELLKEGKLKLNQADALAIGILKGVRAAHQAGVVHRDLKPANILLQVTNVGFHPKIADFGLSKLILQDEDEGLTRSGVTMGTPCYMAPEQIRDSKRVDERADIFSLGAILFELVTGQRAFVGSDNLEILQNVASGRRQPLEKVASELPHRIVKAINGALEIDRDKRIPTVDELLHTWSASTTEVFAPSKGVLWDAELLERMRGIDGEFLPKSQGLTIVLDSQGSE
;
A
#
# COMPACT_ATOMS: atom_id res chain seq x y z
N MET A 1 -55.07 34.81 -33.71
CA MET A 1 -54.36 34.33 -32.50
C MET A 1 -54.17 32.83 -32.66
N ILE A 2 -53.11 32.38 -33.34
CA ILE A 2 -51.74 32.14 -32.84
C ILE A 2 -51.73 31.01 -31.79
N GLY A 3 -51.06 29.91 -32.13
CA GLY A 3 -50.72 28.83 -31.20
C GLY A 3 -50.55 27.46 -31.87
N ARG A 4 -49.70 27.35 -32.90
CA ARG A 4 -49.32 26.07 -33.54
C ARG A 4 -48.64 25.17 -32.51
N GLN A 5 -49.15 23.95 -32.37
CA GLN A 5 -48.45 22.82 -31.75
C GLN A 5 -47.08 22.61 -32.42
N ARG A 6 -45.97 22.75 -31.67
CA ARG A 6 -44.67 22.21 -32.06
C ARG A 6 -44.53 20.82 -31.43
N ARG A 7 -44.66 19.78 -32.25
CA ARG A 7 -44.12 18.45 -31.97
C ARG A 7 -42.60 18.56 -31.93
N TYR A 8 -41.97 18.16 -30.82
CA TYR A 8 -40.53 17.93 -30.77
C TYR A 8 -40.20 16.68 -31.60
N TYR A 9 -39.82 16.87 -32.86
CA TYR A 9 -39.07 15.86 -33.59
C TYR A 9 -37.64 15.91 -33.07
N TRP A 10 -37.12 14.80 -32.55
CA TRP A 10 -35.68 14.63 -32.39
C TRP A 10 -35.06 14.73 -33.80
N ALA A 11 -34.28 15.78 -34.05
CA ALA A 11 -33.52 15.89 -35.30
C ALA A 11 -32.60 14.65 -35.37
N VAL A 12 -32.71 13.88 -36.45
CA VAL A 12 -31.78 12.79 -36.72
C VAL A 12 -30.39 13.42 -36.89
N PRO A 13 -29.36 12.97 -36.15
CA PRO A 13 -28.01 13.51 -36.31
C PRO A 13 -27.55 13.38 -37.77
N ILE A 14 -27.04 14.46 -38.34
CA ILE A 14 -26.47 14.45 -39.70
C ILE A 14 -25.09 13.80 -39.60
N THR A 15 -25.01 12.51 -39.90
CA THR A 15 -23.76 11.74 -39.77
C THR A 15 -23.72 10.50 -40.67
N ASN A 16 -22.51 10.06 -41.00
CA ASN A 16 -22.23 8.77 -41.66
C ASN A 16 -21.55 7.75 -40.71
N LEU A 17 -21.54 8.00 -39.39
CA LEU A 17 -20.89 7.13 -38.41
C LEU A 17 -21.47 5.70 -38.43
N PRO A 18 -20.62 4.66 -38.41
CA PRO A 18 -21.08 3.28 -38.40
C PRO A 18 -21.70 2.91 -37.04
N ARG A 19 -22.88 2.29 -37.06
CA ARG A 19 -23.53 1.78 -35.84
C ARG A 19 -22.78 0.53 -35.34
N ARG A 20 -22.11 0.62 -34.19
CA ARG A 20 -21.44 -0.52 -33.56
C ARG A 20 -22.36 -1.25 -32.57
N LEU A 21 -22.24 -2.59 -32.53
CA LEU A 21 -23.04 -3.48 -31.69
C LEU A 21 -22.29 -3.96 -30.44
N ASP A 22 -21.00 -3.66 -30.34
CA ASP A 22 -20.16 -4.01 -29.20
C ASP A 22 -19.87 -2.81 -28.30
N VAL A 23 -19.67 -3.09 -27.01
CA VAL A 23 -19.51 -2.06 -25.98
C VAL A 23 -18.09 -1.51 -25.99
N PHE A 24 -17.96 -0.18 -25.90
CA PHE A 24 -16.70 0.52 -25.70
C PHE A 24 -16.28 0.44 -24.21
N VAL A 25 -15.03 0.09 -23.94
CA VAL A 25 -14.50 -0.17 -22.59
C VAL A 25 -13.36 0.81 -22.29
N GLY A 26 -13.44 1.44 -21.12
CA GLY A 26 -12.39 2.35 -20.61
C GLY A 26 -12.33 3.71 -21.30
N ARG A 27 -11.18 4.39 -21.17
CA ARG A 27 -10.81 5.65 -21.85
C ARG A 27 -11.60 6.91 -21.48
N ALA A 28 -12.15 6.97 -20.27
CA ALA A 28 -12.88 8.15 -19.83
C ALA A 28 -11.99 9.41 -19.78
N ALA A 29 -10.72 9.26 -19.37
CA ALA A 29 -9.79 10.39 -19.30
C ALA A 29 -9.47 10.95 -20.69
N GLU A 30 -9.19 10.09 -21.67
CA GLU A 30 -8.85 10.49 -23.03
C GLU A 30 -10.06 11.07 -23.77
N LEU A 31 -11.27 10.55 -23.52
CA LEU A 31 -12.51 11.15 -24.04
C LEU A 31 -12.72 12.56 -23.49
N ASN A 32 -12.58 12.74 -22.17
CA ASN A 32 -12.71 14.07 -21.54
C ASN A 32 -11.63 15.04 -22.02
N GLN A 33 -10.41 14.55 -22.27
CA GLN A 33 -9.32 15.37 -22.80
C GLN A 33 -9.59 15.79 -24.25
N LEU A 34 -10.08 14.88 -25.09
CA LEU A 34 -10.48 15.19 -26.46
C LEU A 34 -11.62 16.22 -26.49
N GLU A 35 -12.63 16.05 -25.63
CA GLU A 35 -13.73 17.00 -25.45
C GLU A 35 -13.21 18.37 -25.03
N SER A 36 -12.38 18.43 -23.99
CA SER A 36 -11.80 19.69 -23.50
C SER A 36 -10.95 20.42 -24.54
N LEU A 37 -10.19 19.70 -25.37
CA LEU A 37 -9.38 20.32 -26.44
C LEU A 37 -10.27 20.96 -27.50
N LEU A 38 -11.31 20.25 -27.94
CA LEU A 38 -12.23 20.72 -28.97
C LEU A 38 -13.14 21.85 -28.45
N GLU A 39 -13.64 21.76 -27.21
CA GLU A 39 -14.39 22.86 -26.57
C GLU A 39 -13.50 24.08 -26.29
N GLY A 40 -12.21 23.87 -26.03
CA GLY A 40 -11.20 24.91 -25.88
C GLY A 40 -10.83 25.64 -27.18
N GLY A 41 -11.44 25.25 -28.31
CA GLY A 41 -11.25 25.90 -29.61
C GLY A 41 -10.17 25.28 -30.49
N ALA A 42 -9.67 24.08 -30.18
CA ALA A 42 -8.76 23.39 -31.09
C ALA A 42 -9.47 23.04 -32.42
N CYS A 43 -8.90 23.48 -33.55
CA CYS A 43 -9.42 23.15 -34.88
C CYS A 43 -8.89 21.81 -35.40
N LEU A 44 -7.75 21.34 -34.89
CA LEU A 44 -7.13 20.06 -35.26
C LEU A 44 -6.64 19.31 -34.02
N VAL A 45 -7.17 18.11 -33.80
CA VAL A 45 -6.67 17.15 -32.81
C VAL A 45 -6.22 15.87 -33.50
N THR A 46 -4.95 15.51 -33.35
CA THR A 46 -4.40 14.24 -33.84
C THR A 46 -4.36 13.24 -32.69
N ILE A 47 -5.20 12.20 -32.77
CA ILE A 47 -5.12 11.02 -31.89
C ILE A 47 -3.94 10.18 -32.37
N LEU A 48 -2.86 10.19 -31.60
CA LEU A 48 -1.57 9.60 -31.96
C LEU A 48 -1.32 8.32 -31.16
N GLY A 49 -0.95 7.22 -31.81
CA GLY A 49 -0.63 5.99 -31.10
C GLY A 49 -0.34 4.81 -32.02
N THR A 50 0.14 3.70 -31.45
CA THR A 50 0.48 2.50 -32.24
C THR A 50 -0.73 1.85 -32.91
N GLY A 51 -0.49 0.98 -33.88
CA GLY A 51 -1.55 0.18 -34.47
C GLY A 51 -2.22 -0.71 -33.42
N GLY A 52 -3.56 -0.76 -33.43
CA GLY A 52 -4.33 -1.59 -32.51
C GLY A 52 -4.65 -1.00 -31.12
N THR A 53 -4.22 0.23 -30.81
CA THR A 53 -4.52 0.92 -29.53
C THR A 53 -5.96 1.43 -29.41
N GLY A 54 -6.71 1.43 -30.52
CA GLY A 54 -8.12 1.82 -30.54
C GLY A 54 -8.38 3.28 -30.95
N LYS A 55 -7.45 3.96 -31.64
CA LYS A 55 -7.62 5.35 -32.11
C LYS A 55 -8.95 5.59 -32.84
N THR A 56 -9.23 4.79 -33.86
CA THR A 56 -10.49 4.83 -34.63
C THR A 56 -11.72 4.60 -33.75
N ARG A 57 -11.62 3.74 -32.73
CA ARG A 57 -12.73 3.52 -31.79
C ARG A 57 -12.94 4.72 -30.89
N LEU A 58 -11.87 5.33 -30.39
CA LEU A 58 -11.93 6.52 -29.54
C LEU A 58 -12.56 7.70 -30.29
N SER A 59 -12.11 7.96 -31.53
CA SER A 59 -12.68 9.03 -32.35
C SER A 59 -14.16 8.81 -32.65
N GLN A 60 -14.55 7.60 -33.05
CA GLN A 60 -15.96 7.24 -33.28
C GLN A 60 -16.82 7.31 -32.01
N GLN A 61 -16.28 6.89 -30.86
CA GLN A 61 -16.98 6.94 -29.58
C GLN A 61 -17.29 8.38 -29.17
N PHE A 62 -16.29 9.27 -29.25
CA PHE A 62 -16.47 10.70 -29.01
C PHE A 62 -17.51 11.29 -29.97
N ALA A 63 -17.38 10.98 -31.26
CA ALA A 63 -18.23 11.46 -32.33
C ALA A 63 -19.72 11.05 -32.17
N THR A 64 -19.99 9.93 -31.49
CA THR A 64 -21.36 9.44 -31.25
C THR A 64 -22.11 10.30 -30.24
N SER A 65 -21.40 10.91 -29.28
CA SER A 65 -21.98 11.83 -28.28
C SER A 65 -21.91 13.30 -28.69
N ALA A 66 -21.15 13.63 -29.73
CA ALA A 66 -20.88 15.01 -30.11
C ALA A 66 -22.03 15.64 -30.93
N ASN A 67 -22.29 16.93 -30.72
CA ASN A 67 -23.36 17.67 -31.39
C ASN A 67 -22.80 18.83 -32.23
N TYR A 68 -22.84 18.69 -33.56
CA TYR A 68 -22.33 19.65 -34.54
C TYR A 68 -23.42 20.00 -35.54
N ASP A 69 -23.68 21.31 -35.74
CA ASP A 69 -24.73 21.81 -36.64
C ASP A 69 -24.49 21.42 -38.11
N GLY A 70 -23.21 21.40 -38.52
CA GLY A 70 -22.76 20.95 -39.85
C GLY A 70 -22.67 19.42 -40.00
N GLY A 71 -22.96 18.68 -38.92
CA GLY A 71 -22.88 17.22 -38.84
C GLY A 71 -21.51 16.68 -38.43
N VAL A 72 -21.44 15.36 -38.30
CA VAL A 72 -20.23 14.62 -37.94
C VAL A 72 -19.92 13.59 -39.02
N TRP A 73 -18.74 13.68 -39.62
CA TRP A 73 -18.40 12.92 -40.81
C TRP A 73 -17.11 12.13 -40.62
N PHE A 74 -17.19 10.83 -40.83
CA PHE A 74 -16.07 9.90 -40.79
C PHE A 74 -15.59 9.59 -42.21
N CYS A 75 -14.30 9.82 -42.45
CA CYS A 75 -13.62 9.61 -43.72
C CYS A 75 -12.53 8.57 -43.53
N ASP A 76 -12.70 7.41 -44.17
CA ASP A 76 -11.70 6.33 -44.16
C ASP A 76 -10.65 6.60 -45.24
N LEU A 77 -9.39 6.86 -44.84
CA LEU A 77 -8.29 7.14 -45.76
C LEU A 77 -7.45 5.90 -46.09
N SER A 78 -7.87 4.69 -45.69
CA SER A 78 -7.05 3.47 -45.82
C SER A 78 -6.53 3.18 -47.23
N GLU A 79 -7.22 3.63 -48.28
CA GLU A 79 -6.82 3.45 -49.70
C GLU A 79 -6.14 4.69 -50.31
N ALA A 80 -6.07 5.81 -49.58
CA ALA A 80 -5.47 7.05 -50.06
C ALA A 80 -3.93 6.95 -50.05
N GLN A 81 -3.29 7.41 -51.12
CA GLN A 81 -1.82 7.43 -51.27
C GLN A 81 -1.27 8.81 -51.63
N ASP A 82 -2.13 9.74 -52.05
CA ASP A 82 -1.79 11.09 -52.48
C ASP A 82 -2.86 12.10 -52.04
N ALA A 83 -2.65 13.38 -52.36
CA ALA A 83 -3.58 14.46 -52.02
C ALA A 83 -4.98 14.26 -52.65
N ASP A 84 -5.04 13.74 -53.88
CA ASP A 84 -6.30 13.46 -54.58
C ASP A 84 -7.09 12.32 -53.90
N GLY A 85 -6.39 11.30 -53.39
CA GLY A 85 -6.97 10.23 -52.59
C GLY A 85 -7.62 10.74 -51.29
N ILE A 86 -6.99 11.68 -50.59
CA ILE A 86 -7.57 12.34 -49.41
C ILE A 86 -8.88 13.04 -49.80
N VAL A 87 -8.83 13.85 -50.85
CA VAL A 87 -9.98 14.61 -51.33
C VAL A 87 -11.12 13.68 -51.75
N TYR A 88 -10.83 12.62 -52.49
CA TYR A 88 -11.87 11.68 -52.93
C TYR A 88 -12.55 10.98 -51.75
N ALA A 89 -11.79 10.59 -50.73
CA ALA A 89 -12.34 9.97 -49.53
C ALA A 89 -13.27 10.93 -48.75
N VAL A 90 -12.88 12.20 -48.61
CA VAL A 90 -13.72 13.22 -47.96
C VAL A 90 -14.96 13.56 -48.79
N ALA A 91 -14.82 13.68 -50.11
CA ALA A 91 -15.94 13.92 -51.01
C ALA A 91 -16.95 12.76 -51.00
N SER A 92 -16.46 11.52 -50.98
CA SER A 92 -17.28 10.32 -50.83
C SER A 92 -18.04 10.31 -49.51
N ALA A 93 -17.37 10.65 -48.40
CA ALA A 93 -18.03 10.76 -47.09
C ALA A 93 -19.14 11.82 -47.06
N PHE A 94 -18.96 12.94 -47.77
CA PHE A 94 -19.96 14.01 -47.90
C PHE A 94 -21.03 13.77 -48.97
N ASP A 95 -20.97 12.66 -49.72
CA ASP A 95 -21.85 12.34 -50.85
C ASP A 95 -21.80 13.41 -51.96
N LEU A 96 -20.59 13.81 -52.36
CA LEU A 96 -20.33 14.89 -53.33
C LEU A 96 -19.72 14.39 -54.63
N THR A 97 -20.18 14.95 -55.75
CA THR A 97 -19.56 14.76 -57.07
C THR A 97 -18.63 15.94 -57.36
N LEU A 98 -17.34 15.65 -57.54
CA LEU A 98 -16.31 16.65 -57.82
C LEU A 98 -16.29 16.99 -59.31
N THR A 99 -16.36 18.29 -59.65
CA THR A 99 -16.47 18.80 -61.04
C THR A 99 -15.61 20.06 -61.23
N GLY A 100 -14.33 20.00 -60.84
CA GLY A 100 -13.40 21.13 -60.86
C GLY A 100 -12.13 20.85 -60.04
N ASP A 101 -11.47 21.88 -59.51
CA ASP A 101 -10.41 21.72 -58.51
C ASP A 101 -10.99 21.06 -57.24
N PRO A 102 -10.61 19.81 -56.94
CA PRO A 102 -11.23 19.05 -55.87
C PRO A 102 -10.97 19.63 -54.47
N VAL A 103 -9.79 20.21 -54.23
CA VAL A 103 -9.41 20.78 -52.93
C VAL A 103 -10.19 22.06 -52.67
N GLU A 104 -10.33 22.90 -53.69
CA GLU A 104 -11.08 24.16 -53.58
C GLU A 104 -12.59 23.93 -53.46
N GLN A 105 -13.14 22.93 -54.16
CA GLN A 105 -14.55 22.55 -54.00
C GLN A 105 -14.84 22.06 -52.59
N LEU A 106 -14.00 21.16 -52.04
CA LEU A 106 -14.16 20.70 -50.65
C LEU A 106 -13.99 21.83 -49.63
N LYS A 107 -13.02 22.73 -49.84
CA LYS A 107 -12.83 23.93 -49.02
C LYS A 107 -14.14 24.71 -48.89
N ASN A 108 -14.78 25.03 -50.02
CA ASN A 108 -16.03 25.78 -50.04
C ASN A 108 -17.20 25.03 -49.37
N VAL A 109 -17.26 23.70 -49.53
CA VAL A 109 -18.28 22.88 -48.87
C VAL A 109 -18.10 22.87 -47.36
N ILE A 110 -16.87 22.65 -46.87
CA ILE A 110 -16.56 22.61 -45.44
C ILE A 110 -16.91 23.95 -44.80
N VAL A 111 -16.53 25.07 -45.42
CA VAL A 111 -16.89 26.43 -44.97
C VAL A 111 -18.41 26.61 -44.89
N ASN A 112 -19.15 26.18 -45.91
CA ASN A 112 -20.61 26.34 -45.96
C ASN A 112 -21.36 25.48 -44.92
N LYS A 113 -20.73 24.43 -44.38
CA LYS A 113 -21.30 23.61 -43.30
C LYS A 113 -21.17 24.26 -41.91
N GLY A 114 -20.37 25.32 -41.76
CA GLY A 114 -20.14 26.00 -40.48
C GLY A 114 -19.49 25.06 -39.45
N ARG A 115 -20.08 24.93 -38.26
CA ARG A 115 -19.59 24.05 -37.19
C ARG A 115 -19.76 22.57 -37.53
N VAL A 116 -18.81 22.00 -38.27
CA VAL A 116 -18.75 20.59 -38.70
C VAL A 116 -17.56 19.87 -38.06
N LEU A 117 -17.73 18.59 -37.72
CA LEU A 117 -16.64 17.71 -37.29
C LEU A 117 -16.29 16.73 -38.41
N VAL A 118 -15.03 16.75 -38.86
CA VAL A 118 -14.50 15.82 -39.86
C VAL A 118 -13.45 14.92 -39.21
N ILE A 119 -13.67 13.61 -39.28
CA ILE A 119 -12.77 12.59 -38.75
C ILE A 119 -12.04 11.95 -39.91
N LEU A 120 -10.71 12.10 -39.95
CA LEU A 120 -9.85 11.50 -40.96
C LEU A 120 -9.12 10.31 -40.33
N ASP A 121 -9.49 9.10 -40.74
CA ASP A 121 -8.95 7.87 -40.15
C ASP A 121 -7.83 7.27 -41.00
N ASN A 122 -6.77 6.75 -40.36
CA ASN A 122 -5.57 6.18 -40.99
C ASN A 122 -4.79 7.17 -41.86
N PHE A 123 -4.46 8.35 -41.31
CA PHE A 123 -3.75 9.39 -42.04
C PHE A 123 -2.26 9.09 -42.26
N GLU A 124 -1.70 8.11 -41.56
CA GLU A 124 -0.25 7.84 -41.51
C GLU A 124 0.43 7.64 -42.88
N GLN A 125 -0.26 7.16 -43.91
CA GLN A 125 0.32 6.97 -45.25
C GLN A 125 0.34 8.22 -46.15
N VAL A 126 -0.36 9.30 -45.76
CA VAL A 126 -0.50 10.52 -46.57
C VAL A 126 -0.09 11.78 -45.82
N VAL A 127 0.71 11.63 -44.76
CA VAL A 127 1.19 12.74 -43.90
C VAL A 127 1.91 13.82 -44.72
N ASP A 128 2.70 13.45 -45.73
CA ASP A 128 3.41 14.40 -46.60
C ASP A 128 2.46 15.36 -47.36
N HIS A 129 1.18 14.99 -47.48
CA HIS A 129 0.16 15.76 -48.15
C HIS A 129 -0.76 16.54 -47.18
N ALA A 130 -0.49 16.48 -45.86
CA ALA A 130 -1.30 17.13 -44.84
C ALA A 130 -1.41 18.65 -45.04
N SER A 131 -0.30 19.31 -45.38
CA SER A 131 -0.25 20.78 -45.55
C SER A 131 -1.08 21.25 -46.74
N ALA A 132 -1.01 20.54 -47.86
CA ALA A 132 -1.74 20.87 -49.09
C ALA A 132 -3.26 20.60 -48.99
N THR A 133 -3.70 19.78 -48.03
CA THR A 133 -5.10 19.37 -47.88
C THR A 133 -5.71 19.92 -46.58
N VAL A 134 -5.54 19.21 -45.47
CA VAL A 134 -6.08 19.56 -44.15
C VAL A 134 -5.60 20.95 -43.71
N GLY A 135 -4.32 21.27 -43.94
CA GLY A 135 -3.76 22.59 -43.66
C GLY A 135 -4.49 23.72 -44.41
N ALA A 136 -4.77 23.53 -45.70
CA ALA A 136 -5.52 24.48 -46.50
C ALA A 136 -6.99 24.64 -46.04
N TRP A 137 -7.63 23.57 -45.57
CA TRP A 137 -9.00 23.62 -45.03
C TRP A 137 -9.07 24.32 -43.67
N LEU A 138 -8.10 24.06 -42.78
CA LEU A 138 -8.01 24.70 -41.47
C LEU A 138 -7.89 26.23 -41.59
N GLN A 139 -7.11 26.73 -42.56
CA GLN A 139 -6.97 28.17 -42.80
C GLN A 139 -8.25 28.82 -43.33
N ALA A 140 -9.04 28.09 -44.12
CA ALA A 140 -10.23 28.64 -44.78
C ALA A 140 -11.53 28.50 -43.96
N ALA A 141 -11.59 27.50 -43.07
CA ALA A 141 -12.79 27.15 -42.31
C ALA A 141 -12.52 27.14 -40.79
N PRO A 142 -12.41 28.32 -40.14
CA PRO A 142 -12.04 28.42 -38.72
C PRO A 142 -13.10 27.87 -37.75
N GLU A 143 -14.35 27.70 -38.19
CA GLU A 143 -15.44 27.13 -37.39
C GLU A 143 -15.49 25.59 -37.46
N SER A 144 -14.71 24.98 -38.36
CA SER A 144 -14.66 23.53 -38.56
C SER A 144 -13.61 22.88 -37.66
N GLN A 145 -13.90 21.66 -37.19
CA GLN A 145 -13.00 20.89 -36.34
C GLN A 145 -12.64 19.56 -36.99
N PHE A 146 -11.39 19.16 -36.82
CA PHE A 146 -10.82 17.95 -37.40
C PHE A 146 -10.26 17.05 -36.31
N ILE A 147 -10.65 15.77 -36.35
CA ILE A 147 -9.98 14.71 -35.60
C ILE A 147 -9.24 13.85 -36.60
N VAL A 148 -7.94 13.69 -36.42
CA VAL A 148 -7.13 12.81 -37.26
C VAL A 148 -6.67 11.62 -36.42
N THR A 149 -6.82 10.40 -36.93
CA THR A 149 -6.14 9.24 -36.34
C THR A 149 -4.88 8.95 -37.16
N SER A 150 -3.75 8.86 -36.47
CA SER A 150 -2.45 8.61 -37.12
C SER A 150 -1.49 7.87 -36.19
N ARG A 151 -0.44 7.29 -36.77
CA ARG A 151 0.72 6.73 -36.03
C ARG A 151 1.89 7.70 -35.95
N THR A 152 1.84 8.77 -36.72
CA THR A 152 2.85 9.82 -36.84
C THR A 152 2.19 11.19 -36.79
N ARG A 153 2.92 12.21 -36.34
CA ARG A 153 2.43 13.59 -36.30
C ARG A 153 2.26 14.16 -37.71
N LEU A 154 1.31 15.07 -37.90
CA LEU A 154 1.08 15.72 -39.19
C LEU A 154 2.01 16.91 -39.42
N GLY A 155 2.50 17.55 -38.35
CA GLY A 155 3.41 18.69 -38.43
C GLY A 155 2.74 19.99 -38.88
N LEU A 156 1.42 20.12 -38.66
CA LEU A 156 0.65 21.30 -39.04
C LEU A 156 0.60 22.35 -37.91
N GLU A 157 0.52 23.62 -38.28
CA GLU A 157 0.32 24.71 -37.33
C GLU A 157 -1.06 24.59 -36.67
N GLY A 158 -1.11 24.63 -35.33
CA GLY A 158 -2.33 24.43 -34.55
C GLY A 158 -2.70 22.96 -34.27
N GLU A 159 -1.86 22.00 -34.66
CA GLU A 159 -2.04 20.57 -34.34
C GLU A 159 -1.92 20.30 -32.83
N HIS A 160 -2.99 19.80 -32.22
CA HIS A 160 -2.98 19.32 -30.84
C HIS A 160 -2.83 17.80 -30.82
N ILE A 161 -1.80 17.30 -30.14
CA ILE A 161 -1.54 15.85 -30.04
C ILE A 161 -2.27 15.28 -28.82
N LEU A 162 -3.14 14.29 -29.06
CA LEU A 162 -3.71 13.42 -28.03
C LEU A 162 -3.04 12.04 -28.09
N PRO A 163 -2.02 11.76 -27.26
CA PRO A 163 -1.35 10.46 -27.26
C PRO A 163 -2.28 9.38 -26.68
N LEU A 164 -2.38 8.25 -27.38
CA LEU A 164 -3.19 7.09 -27.00
C LEU A 164 -2.28 5.89 -26.73
N HIS A 165 -2.02 5.66 -25.45
CA HIS A 165 -1.29 4.51 -24.93
C HIS A 165 -2.16 3.24 -24.92
N PRO A 166 -1.65 2.04 -24.65
CA PRO A 166 -2.49 0.87 -24.35
C PRO A 166 -3.46 1.11 -23.17
N LEU A 167 -4.43 0.21 -22.99
CA LEU A 167 -5.39 0.34 -21.89
C LEU A 167 -4.68 0.18 -20.54
N ILE A 168 -5.23 0.81 -19.49
CA ILE A 168 -4.82 0.48 -18.13
C ILE A 168 -5.21 -0.97 -17.83
N LEU A 169 -4.46 -1.64 -16.94
CA LEU A 169 -4.63 -3.07 -16.67
C LEU A 169 -6.08 -3.45 -16.30
N SER A 170 -6.77 -2.62 -15.52
CA SER A 170 -8.19 -2.85 -15.18
C SER A 170 -9.11 -2.87 -16.41
N ASP A 171 -9.01 -1.85 -17.26
CA ASP A 171 -9.82 -1.72 -18.48
C ASP A 171 -9.47 -2.81 -19.49
N ALA A 172 -8.19 -3.20 -19.54
CA ALA A 172 -7.68 -4.25 -20.40
C ALA A 172 -8.20 -5.65 -19.97
N ILE A 173 -8.25 -5.91 -18.66
CA ILE A 173 -8.90 -7.10 -18.09
C ILE A 173 -10.39 -7.10 -18.43
N GLU A 174 -11.09 -5.98 -18.20
CA GLU A 174 -12.52 -5.88 -18.52
C GLU A 174 -12.80 -6.12 -20.01
N LEU A 175 -12.00 -5.51 -20.90
CA LEU A 175 -12.13 -5.72 -22.33
C LEU A 175 -11.93 -7.19 -22.69
N PHE A 176 -10.88 -7.83 -22.17
CA PHE A 176 -10.60 -9.24 -22.45
C PHE A 176 -11.73 -10.16 -21.95
N GLU A 177 -12.18 -9.98 -20.71
CA GLU A 177 -13.27 -10.77 -20.12
C GLU A 177 -14.58 -10.64 -20.90
N ARG A 178 -14.96 -9.41 -21.28
CA ARG A 178 -16.16 -9.17 -22.11
C ARG A 178 -16.05 -9.85 -23.47
N ARG A 179 -14.87 -9.88 -24.09
CA ARG A 179 -14.66 -10.53 -25.40
C ARG A 179 -14.67 -12.05 -25.29
N VAL A 180 -14.10 -12.60 -24.22
CA VAL A 180 -14.21 -14.03 -23.90
C VAL A 180 -15.66 -14.42 -23.66
N GLN A 181 -16.41 -13.62 -22.90
CA GLN A 181 -17.83 -13.84 -22.64
C GLN A 181 -18.66 -13.77 -23.92
N ALA A 182 -18.44 -12.77 -24.78
CA ALA A 182 -19.11 -12.68 -26.07
C ALA A 182 -18.77 -13.85 -27.01
N GLY A 183 -17.54 -14.39 -26.89
CA GLY A 183 -17.07 -15.51 -27.69
C GLY A 183 -17.60 -16.88 -27.23
N THR A 184 -17.70 -17.10 -25.92
CA THR A 184 -17.94 -18.42 -25.30
C THR A 184 -19.28 -18.54 -24.57
N GLY A 185 -19.95 -17.43 -24.28
CA GLY A 185 -21.15 -17.36 -23.43
C GLY A 185 -20.87 -17.35 -21.92
N CYS A 186 -19.62 -17.56 -21.50
CA CYS A 186 -19.22 -17.68 -20.09
C CYS A 186 -18.27 -16.56 -19.66
N HIS A 187 -18.53 -15.96 -18.50
CA HIS A 187 -17.61 -14.97 -17.90
C HIS A 187 -16.52 -15.70 -17.09
N PRO A 188 -15.23 -15.33 -17.23
CA PRO A 188 -14.19 -15.83 -16.33
C PRO A 188 -14.49 -15.45 -14.87
N GLY A 189 -14.56 -16.41 -13.95
CA GLY A 189 -14.76 -16.14 -12.52
C GLY A 189 -13.47 -15.77 -11.76
N GLU A 190 -13.59 -15.51 -10.45
CA GLU A 190 -12.48 -15.07 -9.55
C GLU A 190 -11.24 -15.98 -9.64
N SER A 191 -11.43 -17.29 -9.81
CA SER A 191 -10.36 -18.28 -9.92
C SER A 191 -9.45 -18.09 -11.15
N HIS A 192 -9.92 -17.38 -12.18
CA HIS A 192 -9.16 -17.12 -13.41
C HIS A 192 -8.50 -15.74 -13.42
N ARG A 193 -8.75 -14.89 -12.43
CA ARG A 193 -8.31 -13.48 -12.41
C ARG A 193 -6.79 -13.34 -12.56
N ALA A 194 -6.01 -14.16 -11.87
CA ALA A 194 -4.56 -14.16 -11.98
C ALA A 194 -4.08 -14.55 -13.39
N ILE A 195 -4.70 -15.56 -14.01
CA ILE A 195 -4.37 -16.00 -15.38
C ILE A 195 -4.77 -14.93 -16.40
N VAL A 196 -5.92 -14.28 -16.22
CA VAL A 196 -6.37 -13.19 -17.10
C VAL A 196 -5.42 -12.00 -16.98
N ALA A 197 -5.03 -11.60 -15.77
CA ALA A 197 -4.05 -10.54 -15.57
C ALA A 197 -2.70 -10.86 -16.22
N ASP A 198 -2.21 -12.11 -16.10
CA ASP A 198 -1.00 -12.57 -16.79
C ASP A 198 -1.12 -12.43 -18.31
N ILE A 199 -2.24 -12.90 -18.90
CA ILE A 199 -2.49 -12.83 -20.35
C ILE A 199 -2.53 -11.38 -20.83
N VAL A 200 -3.28 -10.53 -20.12
CA VAL A 200 -3.47 -9.12 -20.47
C VAL A 200 -2.15 -8.35 -20.41
N ASN A 201 -1.34 -8.59 -19.38
CA ASN A 201 0.01 -8.02 -19.26
C ASN A 201 0.92 -8.47 -20.41
N GLN A 202 0.91 -9.76 -20.75
CA GLN A 202 1.72 -10.30 -21.87
C GLN A 202 1.28 -9.77 -23.25
N LEU A 203 0.06 -9.23 -23.37
CA LEU A 203 -0.47 -8.62 -24.58
C LEU A 203 -0.34 -7.09 -24.58
N ASP A 204 0.53 -6.54 -23.72
CA ASP A 204 0.82 -5.11 -23.58
C ASP A 204 -0.41 -4.24 -23.32
N CYS A 205 -1.53 -4.83 -22.86
CA CYS A 205 -2.84 -4.19 -22.77
C CYS A 205 -3.33 -3.55 -24.09
N ILE A 206 -2.85 -4.03 -25.25
CA ILE A 206 -3.24 -3.51 -26.57
C ILE A 206 -4.61 -4.08 -26.96
N PRO A 207 -5.66 -3.24 -27.13
CA PRO A 207 -7.03 -3.70 -27.40
C PRO A 207 -7.16 -4.72 -28.52
N LEU A 208 -6.49 -4.49 -29.67
CA LEU A 208 -6.54 -5.43 -30.79
C LEU A 208 -5.94 -6.80 -30.42
N ALA A 209 -4.83 -6.82 -29.69
CA ALA A 209 -4.17 -8.06 -29.26
C ALA A 209 -5.06 -8.83 -28.26
N LEU A 210 -5.72 -8.10 -27.36
CA LEU A 210 -6.69 -8.64 -26.41
C LEU A 210 -7.89 -9.26 -27.13
N GLU A 211 -8.46 -8.57 -28.13
CA GLU A 211 -9.59 -9.07 -28.92
C GLU A 211 -9.22 -10.33 -29.71
N LEU A 212 -8.03 -10.37 -30.32
CA LEU A 212 -7.53 -11.54 -31.06
C LEU A 212 -7.30 -12.74 -30.13
N ALA A 213 -6.70 -12.53 -28.95
CA ALA A 213 -6.48 -13.57 -27.97
C ALA A 213 -7.80 -14.08 -27.38
N ALA A 214 -8.72 -13.18 -27.01
CA ALA A 214 -10.04 -13.54 -26.51
C ALA A 214 -10.86 -14.33 -27.54
N GLY A 215 -10.71 -14.02 -28.83
CA GLY A 215 -11.30 -14.80 -29.92
C GLY A 215 -10.87 -16.27 -29.95
N ARG A 216 -9.70 -16.61 -29.39
CA ARG A 216 -9.21 -18.00 -29.27
C ARG A 216 -9.84 -18.77 -28.12
N ALA A 217 -10.53 -18.11 -27.19
CA ALA A 217 -11.18 -18.76 -26.05
C ALA A 217 -12.31 -19.73 -26.47
N ARG A 218 -12.77 -19.66 -27.72
CA ARG A 218 -13.68 -20.66 -28.32
C ARG A 218 -13.04 -22.04 -28.55
N LEU A 219 -11.71 -22.09 -28.68
CA LEU A 219 -10.95 -23.29 -29.05
C LEU A 219 -9.93 -23.69 -27.98
N LEU A 220 -9.44 -22.73 -27.18
CA LEU A 220 -8.39 -22.92 -26.18
C LEU A 220 -8.86 -22.43 -24.82
N SER A 221 -8.46 -23.12 -23.75
CA SER A 221 -8.63 -22.63 -22.38
C SER A 221 -7.71 -21.43 -22.09
N LEU A 222 -8.01 -20.64 -21.06
CA LEU A 222 -7.18 -19.50 -20.66
C LEU A 222 -5.74 -19.92 -20.30
N ALA A 223 -5.57 -21.07 -19.65
CA ALA A 223 -4.24 -21.61 -19.34
C ALA A 223 -3.45 -21.95 -20.62
N GLN A 224 -4.10 -22.53 -21.63
CA GLN A 224 -3.48 -22.84 -22.93
C GLN A 224 -3.16 -21.56 -23.71
N ILE A 225 -4.07 -20.57 -23.70
CA ILE A 225 -3.79 -19.25 -24.30
C ILE A 225 -2.53 -18.67 -23.68
N ARG A 226 -2.44 -18.60 -22.34
CA ARG A 226 -1.25 -18.12 -21.62
C ARG A 226 0.02 -18.87 -22.02
N GLN A 227 -0.04 -20.20 -22.15
CA GLN A 227 1.12 -21.01 -22.54
C GLN A 227 1.59 -20.71 -23.97
N HIS A 228 0.66 -20.49 -24.90
CA HIS A 228 0.94 -20.23 -26.31
C HIS A 228 1.31 -18.77 -26.61
N LEU A 229 1.20 -17.84 -25.65
CA LEU A 229 1.65 -16.45 -25.82
C LEU A 229 3.17 -16.33 -26.05
N LYS A 230 3.96 -17.36 -25.70
CA LYS A 230 5.37 -17.46 -26.11
C LYS A 230 5.55 -17.51 -27.63
N GLU A 231 4.53 -17.95 -28.35
CA GLU A 231 4.45 -17.92 -29.82
C GLU A 231 3.33 -16.96 -30.27
N ARG A 232 3.18 -15.80 -29.61
CA ARG A 232 2.04 -14.89 -29.78
C ARG A 232 1.71 -14.55 -31.24
N PHE A 233 2.70 -14.43 -32.12
CA PHE A 233 2.46 -14.16 -33.55
C PHE A 233 1.79 -15.31 -34.31
N LYS A 234 1.97 -16.57 -33.89
CA LYS A 234 1.23 -17.72 -34.42
C LYS A 234 -0.20 -17.76 -33.85
N LEU A 235 -0.36 -17.35 -32.58
CA LEU A 235 -1.64 -17.34 -31.89
C LEU A 235 -2.58 -16.23 -32.40
N LEU A 236 -2.04 -15.02 -32.62
CA LEU A 236 -2.77 -13.78 -32.93
C LEU A 236 -3.00 -13.57 -34.45
N VAL A 237 -3.33 -14.64 -35.17
CA VAL A 237 -3.66 -14.61 -36.60
C VAL A 237 -5.18 -14.46 -36.83
N GLY A 238 -5.62 -13.37 -37.46
CA GLY A 238 -7.03 -13.13 -37.81
C GLY A 238 -7.59 -14.11 -38.87
N GLY A 239 -8.92 -14.18 -38.98
CA GLY A 239 -9.59 -14.93 -40.06
C GLY A 239 -9.57 -14.19 -41.41
N PRO A 240 -9.96 -14.84 -42.53
CA PRO A 240 -9.76 -14.35 -43.90
C PRO A 240 -10.51 -13.05 -44.28
N THR A 241 -11.35 -12.49 -43.40
CA THR A 241 -12.16 -11.28 -43.66
C THR A 241 -11.74 -10.04 -42.85
N SER A 242 -10.71 -10.11 -42.00
CA SER A 242 -10.22 -8.92 -41.28
C SER A 242 -9.26 -8.12 -42.15
N ARG A 243 -9.74 -7.00 -42.72
CA ARG A 243 -8.93 -6.04 -43.51
C ARG A 243 -7.74 -5.45 -42.73
N GLN A 244 -7.76 -5.48 -41.39
CA GLN A 244 -6.60 -5.23 -40.53
C GLN A 244 -5.95 -6.56 -40.18
N GLY A 245 -4.85 -6.87 -40.87
CA GLY A 245 -4.07 -8.09 -40.69
C GLY A 245 -3.60 -8.30 -39.25
N THR A 246 -3.03 -9.47 -39.00
CA THR A 246 -2.48 -9.92 -37.71
C THR A 246 -1.68 -8.83 -36.98
N LEU A 247 -1.57 -8.89 -35.65
CA LEU A 247 -0.71 -7.96 -34.87
C LEU A 247 0.69 -7.84 -35.51
N TRP A 248 1.19 -8.94 -36.08
CA TRP A 248 2.42 -9.00 -36.85
C TRP A 248 2.41 -8.12 -38.11
N ALA A 249 1.38 -8.18 -38.96
CA ALA A 249 1.27 -7.33 -40.15
C ALA A 249 1.19 -5.83 -39.80
N THR A 250 0.57 -5.51 -38.67
CA THR A 250 0.47 -4.13 -38.18
C THR A 250 1.84 -3.57 -37.77
N ILE A 251 2.66 -4.38 -37.09
CA ILE A 251 4.03 -4.03 -36.70
C ILE A 251 4.95 -4.03 -37.93
N ASP A 252 4.81 -5.00 -38.83
CA ASP A 252 5.61 -5.14 -40.06
C ASP A 252 5.45 -3.94 -40.98
N TRP A 253 4.23 -3.42 -41.12
CA TRP A 253 3.99 -2.18 -41.86
C TRP A 253 4.71 -0.98 -41.20
N SER A 254 4.58 -0.81 -39.88
CA SER A 254 5.28 0.26 -39.16
C SER A 254 6.81 0.15 -39.27
N TRP A 255 7.34 -1.07 -39.37
CA TRP A 255 8.76 -1.33 -39.61
C TRP A 255 9.20 -0.93 -41.03
N GLN A 256 8.37 -1.18 -42.04
CA GLN A 256 8.66 -0.81 -43.44
C GLN A 256 8.75 0.70 -43.66
N GLN A 257 8.09 1.51 -42.83
CA GLN A 257 8.14 2.97 -42.92
C GLN A 257 9.38 3.60 -42.28
N LEU A 258 10.18 2.82 -41.53
CA LEU A 258 11.39 3.33 -40.89
C LEU A 258 12.57 3.45 -41.87
N GLU A 259 13.38 4.48 -41.67
CA GLU A 259 14.68 4.61 -42.32
C GLU A 259 15.66 3.52 -41.86
N PRO A 260 16.72 3.21 -42.64
CA PRO A 260 17.69 2.17 -42.27
C PRO A 260 18.32 2.34 -40.88
N LEU A 261 18.66 3.57 -40.50
CA LEU A 261 19.21 3.88 -39.18
C LEU A 261 18.19 3.64 -38.05
N GLU A 262 16.93 3.98 -38.27
CA GLU A 262 15.84 3.79 -37.31
C GLU A 262 15.53 2.30 -37.10
N ARG A 263 15.51 1.52 -38.19
CA ARG A 263 15.40 0.04 -38.13
C ARG A 263 16.53 -0.57 -37.32
N HIS A 264 17.77 -0.14 -37.57
CA HIS A 264 18.97 -0.58 -36.83
C HIS A 264 18.92 -0.16 -35.35
N THR A 265 18.34 0.99 -35.04
CA THR A 265 18.17 1.46 -33.66
C THR A 265 17.11 0.64 -32.94
N LEU A 266 15.98 0.38 -33.59
CA LEU A 266 14.88 -0.38 -33.00
C LEU A 266 15.25 -1.86 -32.75
N THR A 267 15.99 -2.49 -33.65
CA THR A 267 16.53 -3.85 -33.41
C THR A 267 17.46 -3.87 -32.21
N GLN A 268 18.32 -2.87 -32.06
CA GLN A 268 19.21 -2.79 -30.90
C GLN A 268 18.45 -2.49 -29.60
N CYS A 269 17.38 -1.69 -29.64
CA CYS A 269 16.53 -1.44 -28.47
C CYS A 269 15.82 -2.71 -27.97
N SER A 270 15.74 -3.77 -28.78
CA SER A 270 15.06 -5.02 -28.41
C SER A 270 15.68 -5.77 -27.23
N VAL A 271 16.96 -5.48 -26.91
CA VAL A 271 17.70 -6.10 -25.81
C VAL A 271 17.24 -5.59 -24.43
N PHE A 272 16.65 -4.40 -24.36
CA PHE A 272 16.20 -3.80 -23.11
C PHE A 272 14.85 -4.36 -22.65
N HIS A 273 14.75 -4.67 -21.37
CA HIS A 273 13.55 -5.18 -20.72
C HIS A 273 13.03 -4.15 -19.72
N ASN A 274 11.72 -3.89 -19.73
CA ASN A 274 11.06 -2.86 -18.90
C ASN A 274 11.55 -1.40 -19.13
N GLY A 275 12.24 -1.17 -20.25
CA GLY A 275 12.71 0.14 -20.68
C GLY A 275 14.12 0.49 -20.23
N PHE A 276 14.59 1.66 -20.66
CA PHE A 276 15.96 2.11 -20.50
C PHE A 276 16.06 3.64 -20.42
N THR A 277 17.14 4.14 -19.82
CA THR A 277 17.49 5.56 -19.81
C THR A 277 18.28 5.95 -21.05
N ILE A 278 18.41 7.25 -21.31
CA ILE A 278 19.28 7.74 -22.39
C ILE A 278 20.74 7.33 -22.17
N GLU A 279 21.26 7.34 -20.93
CA GLU A 279 22.64 6.91 -20.68
C GLU A 279 22.84 5.43 -21.01
N SER A 280 21.84 4.59 -20.67
CA SER A 280 21.89 3.17 -21.02
C SER A 280 21.82 2.96 -22.53
N ALA A 281 21.02 3.75 -23.25
CA ALA A 281 20.98 3.71 -24.70
C ALA A 281 22.34 4.06 -25.32
N GLU A 282 22.99 5.13 -24.86
CA GLU A 282 24.30 5.56 -25.36
C GLU A 282 25.42 4.54 -25.11
N LYS A 283 25.31 3.69 -24.09
CA LYS A 283 26.28 2.64 -23.79
C LYS A 283 26.05 1.35 -24.58
N VAL A 284 24.80 1.05 -24.91
CA VAL A 284 24.41 -0.25 -25.51
C VAL A 284 24.19 -0.16 -27.02
N LEU A 285 23.68 0.96 -27.54
CA LEU A 285 23.40 1.13 -28.96
C LEU A 285 24.69 1.40 -29.74
N ASP A 286 24.90 0.67 -30.85
CA ASP A 286 26.01 0.88 -31.79
C ASP A 286 25.58 1.71 -32.99
N PHE A 287 26.30 2.81 -33.24
CA PHE A 287 26.19 3.57 -34.48
C PHE A 287 27.50 3.63 -35.26
N THR A 288 28.52 2.83 -34.91
CA THR A 288 29.85 2.85 -35.59
C THR A 288 29.78 2.57 -37.09
N ILE A 289 28.77 1.82 -37.56
CA ILE A 289 28.53 1.58 -38.99
C ILE A 289 27.93 2.79 -39.73
N TRP A 290 27.57 3.86 -39.00
CA TRP A 290 26.98 5.11 -39.48
C TRP A 290 27.88 6.29 -39.06
N PRO A 291 28.89 6.68 -39.86
CA PRO A 291 29.86 7.71 -39.49
C PRO A 291 29.22 9.09 -39.17
N ASP A 292 28.14 9.40 -39.87
CA ASP A 292 27.37 10.65 -39.73
C ASP A 292 26.06 10.45 -38.94
N ALA A 293 26.01 9.44 -38.06
CA ALA A 293 24.82 9.20 -37.23
C ALA A 293 24.43 10.45 -36.42
N PRO A 294 23.15 10.87 -36.43
CA PRO A 294 22.63 11.85 -35.50
C PRO A 294 22.84 11.43 -34.05
N TRP A 295 22.70 12.37 -33.11
CA TRP A 295 22.80 12.06 -31.70
C TRP A 295 21.74 11.01 -31.30
N THR A 296 22.08 10.10 -30.38
CA THR A 296 21.21 9.00 -29.94
C THR A 296 19.80 9.49 -29.57
N LEU A 297 19.70 10.64 -28.88
CA LEU A 297 18.42 11.22 -28.51
C LEU A 297 17.56 11.59 -29.72
N ASP A 298 18.17 12.11 -30.79
CA ASP A 298 17.45 12.50 -32.01
C ASP A 298 16.84 11.27 -32.69
N VAL A 299 17.60 10.17 -32.76
CA VAL A 299 17.11 8.92 -33.36
C VAL A 299 16.01 8.27 -32.49
N LEU A 300 16.16 8.31 -31.16
CA LEU A 300 15.10 7.86 -30.24
C LEU A 300 13.86 8.76 -30.33
N SER A 301 14.02 10.06 -30.57
CA SER A 301 12.90 10.98 -30.79
C SER A 301 12.11 10.60 -32.05
N ARG A 302 12.80 10.24 -33.15
CA ARG A 302 12.11 9.74 -34.35
C ARG A 302 11.33 8.46 -34.07
N LEU A 303 11.91 7.52 -33.32
CA LEU A 303 11.19 6.29 -32.91
C LEU A 303 10.00 6.58 -31.98
N LEU A 304 10.06 7.62 -31.15
CA LEU A 304 8.92 8.12 -30.37
C LEU A 304 7.85 8.74 -31.28
N ASP A 305 8.24 9.51 -32.30
CA ASP A 305 7.32 10.12 -33.27
C ASP A 305 6.60 9.07 -34.12
N HIS A 306 7.25 7.92 -34.38
CA HIS A 306 6.65 6.72 -34.98
C HIS A 306 5.85 5.86 -33.97
N CYS A 307 5.76 6.28 -32.71
CA CYS A 307 5.11 5.56 -31.60
C CYS A 307 5.71 4.17 -31.32
N LEU A 308 6.91 3.83 -31.80
CA LEU A 308 7.55 2.54 -31.56
C LEU A 308 8.21 2.48 -30.18
N LEU A 309 8.49 3.65 -29.62
CA LEU A 309 8.82 3.87 -28.22
C LEU A 309 7.71 4.67 -27.54
N HIS A 310 7.66 4.61 -26.21
CA HIS A 310 6.92 5.56 -25.39
C HIS A 310 7.75 6.00 -24.18
N LYS A 311 7.45 7.19 -23.66
CA LYS A 311 8.02 7.66 -22.40
C LYS A 311 7.25 7.05 -21.25
N ALA A 312 7.97 6.57 -20.25
CA ALA A 312 7.43 6.11 -18.98
C ALA A 312 8.07 6.89 -17.84
N GLU A 313 7.27 7.21 -16.83
CA GLU A 313 7.78 7.72 -15.57
C GLU A 313 8.43 6.58 -14.79
N SER A 314 9.54 6.90 -14.14
CA SER A 314 10.30 5.98 -13.33
C SER A 314 10.26 6.44 -11.86
N PRO A 315 10.29 5.52 -10.88
CA PRO A 315 10.30 5.88 -9.46
C PRO A 315 11.45 6.81 -9.04
N ASP A 316 12.54 6.82 -9.80
CA ASP A 316 13.70 7.71 -9.61
C ASP A 316 13.52 9.11 -10.25
N GLY A 317 12.36 9.38 -10.85
CA GLY A 317 12.02 10.66 -11.49
C GLY A 317 12.70 10.89 -12.85
N LEU A 318 13.48 9.92 -13.36
CA LEU A 318 14.16 10.05 -14.65
C LEU A 318 13.27 9.57 -15.82
N PRO A 319 13.35 10.22 -17.00
CA PRO A 319 12.59 9.81 -18.17
C PRO A 319 13.11 8.46 -18.70
N ARG A 320 12.24 7.44 -18.74
CA ARG A 320 12.55 6.13 -19.35
C ARG A 320 11.87 5.98 -20.69
N PHE A 321 12.58 5.38 -21.64
CA PHE A 321 12.02 4.93 -22.91
C PHE A 321 11.63 3.47 -22.77
N ARG A 322 10.44 3.11 -23.27
CA ARG A 322 9.95 1.73 -23.29
C ARG A 322 9.55 1.33 -24.70
N VAL A 323 9.99 0.15 -25.10
CA VAL A 323 9.48 -0.57 -26.27
C VAL A 323 8.34 -1.46 -25.79
N TYR A 324 7.20 -1.49 -26.49
CA TYR A 324 6.16 -2.47 -26.20
C TYR A 324 6.70 -3.88 -26.45
N GLU A 325 6.35 -4.85 -25.61
CA GLU A 325 6.92 -6.20 -25.63
C GLU A 325 6.71 -6.86 -27.00
N SER A 326 5.56 -6.64 -27.62
CA SER A 326 5.25 -7.10 -28.98
C SER A 326 6.18 -6.52 -30.06
N ILE A 327 6.52 -5.23 -29.97
CA ILE A 327 7.45 -4.57 -30.89
C ILE A 327 8.88 -5.04 -30.62
N ARG A 328 9.23 -5.21 -29.34
CA ARG A 328 10.54 -5.70 -28.90
C ARG A 328 10.85 -7.07 -29.48
N GLU A 329 9.94 -8.04 -29.35
CA GLU A 329 10.11 -9.38 -29.93
C GLU A 329 10.18 -9.35 -31.47
N TYR A 330 9.34 -8.53 -32.12
CA TYR A 330 9.41 -8.38 -33.57
C TYR A 330 10.78 -7.84 -34.00
N ALA A 331 11.28 -6.79 -33.35
CA ALA A 331 12.57 -6.19 -33.63
C ALA A 331 13.73 -7.17 -33.37
N ALA A 332 13.67 -7.97 -32.30
CA ALA A 332 14.63 -9.04 -32.03
C ALA A 332 14.63 -10.12 -33.13
N GLN A 333 13.46 -10.48 -33.67
CA GLN A 333 13.38 -11.42 -34.80
C GLN A 333 13.95 -10.82 -36.09
N GLN A 334 13.75 -9.53 -36.33
CA GLN A 334 14.34 -8.86 -37.49
C GLN A 334 15.87 -8.81 -37.38
N MET A 335 16.43 -8.63 -36.17
CA MET A 335 17.88 -8.66 -35.94
C MET A 335 18.52 -9.94 -36.49
N ASN A 336 17.89 -11.09 -36.27
CA ASN A 336 18.36 -12.39 -36.75
C ASN A 336 18.24 -12.55 -38.29
N ARG A 337 17.46 -11.71 -38.96
CA ARG A 337 17.22 -11.75 -40.41
C ARG A 337 18.04 -10.71 -41.18
N VAL A 338 18.72 -9.79 -40.49
CA VAL A 338 19.56 -8.78 -41.14
C VAL A 338 20.74 -9.48 -41.85
N GLY A 339 21.05 -9.02 -43.06
CA GLY A 339 22.23 -9.49 -43.80
C GLY A 339 23.54 -9.16 -43.07
N ALA A 340 24.64 -9.75 -43.52
CA ALA A 340 25.94 -9.52 -42.89
C ALA A 340 26.37 -8.04 -43.04
N ILE A 341 26.75 -7.40 -41.93
CA ILE A 341 27.24 -6.01 -41.93
C ILE A 341 28.76 -6.02 -41.73
N GLN A 342 29.46 -5.26 -42.57
CA GLN A 342 30.90 -5.04 -42.46
C GLN A 342 31.16 -3.79 -41.61
N ARG A 343 31.87 -3.94 -40.48
CA ARG A 343 32.28 -2.78 -39.67
C ARG A 343 33.47 -2.07 -40.34
N PRO A 344 33.56 -0.72 -40.25
CA PRO A 344 34.70 0.03 -40.80
C PRO A 344 36.05 -0.47 -40.28
N ASP A 345 36.09 -0.93 -39.03
CA ASP A 345 37.32 -1.31 -38.32
C ASP A 345 37.55 -2.84 -38.23
N SER A 346 36.73 -3.66 -38.89
CA SER A 346 36.82 -5.14 -38.82
C SER A 346 36.94 -5.79 -40.20
N ALA A 347 37.91 -6.70 -40.34
CA ALA A 347 38.07 -7.54 -41.52
C ALA A 347 36.96 -8.60 -41.69
N THR A 348 36.10 -8.79 -40.67
CA THR A 348 35.03 -9.80 -40.66
C THR A 348 33.64 -9.14 -40.68
N SER A 349 32.75 -9.67 -41.53
CA SER A 349 31.34 -9.29 -41.56
C SER A 349 30.57 -10.06 -40.50
N LEU A 350 29.73 -9.38 -39.72
CA LEU A 350 28.93 -9.99 -38.66
C LEU A 350 27.57 -10.43 -39.22
N THR A 351 27.22 -11.70 -39.05
CA THR A 351 25.87 -12.19 -39.40
C THR A 351 24.81 -11.64 -38.43
N GLY A 352 23.52 -11.69 -38.76
CA GLY A 352 22.44 -11.26 -37.86
C GLY A 352 22.54 -11.86 -36.44
N PRO A 353 22.74 -13.19 -36.29
CA PRO A 353 22.98 -13.83 -34.99
C PRO A 353 24.22 -13.30 -34.25
N ASP A 354 25.34 -13.10 -34.95
CA ASP A 354 26.57 -12.58 -34.33
C ASP A 354 26.36 -11.15 -33.81
N GLN A 355 25.63 -10.33 -34.57
CA GLN A 355 25.28 -8.97 -34.16
C GLN A 355 24.34 -8.98 -32.94
N ALA A 356 23.39 -9.92 -32.88
CA ALA A 356 22.51 -10.08 -31.71
C ALA A 356 23.31 -10.50 -30.47
N GLN A 357 24.29 -11.40 -30.62
CA GLN A 357 25.16 -11.82 -29.52
C GLN A 357 26.02 -10.65 -29.00
N GLU A 358 26.61 -9.86 -29.89
CA GLU A 358 27.40 -8.68 -29.50
C GLU A 358 26.54 -7.59 -28.83
N LEU A 359 25.29 -7.42 -29.28
CA LEU A 359 24.33 -6.52 -28.64
C LEU A 359 24.01 -6.98 -27.20
N CYS A 360 23.67 -8.26 -27.01
CA CYS A 360 23.42 -8.83 -25.70
C CYS A 360 24.65 -8.74 -24.79
N LEU A 361 25.86 -8.90 -25.34
CA LEU A 361 27.11 -8.74 -24.58
C LEU A 361 27.34 -7.30 -24.12
N ARG A 362 27.10 -6.29 -24.97
CA ARG A 362 27.21 -4.88 -24.58
C ARG A 362 26.17 -4.50 -23.52
N HIS A 363 24.93 -4.96 -23.68
CA HIS A 363 23.88 -4.83 -22.67
C HIS A 363 24.30 -5.46 -21.34
N ALA A 364 24.79 -6.70 -21.37
CA ALA A 364 25.22 -7.39 -20.15
C ALA A 364 26.42 -6.72 -19.49
N ARG A 365 27.40 -6.23 -20.27
CA ARG A 365 28.53 -5.45 -19.73
C ARG A 365 28.05 -4.20 -19.00
N HIS A 366 27.19 -3.40 -19.63
CA HIS A 366 26.65 -2.17 -19.05
C HIS A 366 25.95 -2.43 -17.72
N PHE A 367 25.02 -3.38 -17.69
CA PHE A 367 24.26 -3.67 -16.46
C PHE A 367 25.09 -4.40 -15.39
N SER A 368 26.14 -5.14 -15.77
CA SER A 368 27.06 -5.75 -14.81
C SER A 368 27.85 -4.73 -13.99
N GLU A 369 28.04 -3.50 -14.50
CA GLU A 369 28.70 -2.43 -13.75
C GLU A 369 28.00 -2.13 -12.43
N LEU A 370 26.66 -2.24 -12.37
CA LEU A 370 25.87 -2.05 -11.15
C LEU A 370 26.24 -3.03 -10.03
N GLY A 371 26.82 -4.18 -10.37
CA GLY A 371 27.27 -5.22 -9.44
C GLY A 371 28.71 -5.08 -8.98
N THR A 372 29.44 -4.08 -9.47
CA THR A 372 30.82 -3.83 -9.05
C THR A 372 30.88 -3.38 -7.60
N VAL A 373 32.00 -3.68 -6.92
CA VAL A 373 32.17 -3.36 -5.50
C VAL A 373 31.94 -1.88 -5.20
N ASP A 374 32.39 -0.98 -6.08
CA ASP A 374 32.24 0.46 -5.91
C ASP A 374 30.79 0.91 -6.04
N ASN A 375 30.05 0.39 -7.04
CA ASN A 375 28.64 0.70 -7.19
C ASN A 375 27.80 0.14 -6.04
N LEU A 376 28.10 -1.07 -5.56
CA LEU A 376 27.43 -1.64 -4.39
C LEU A 376 27.69 -0.81 -3.12
N GLN A 377 28.91 -0.31 -2.92
CA GLN A 377 29.21 0.60 -1.81
C GLN A 377 28.50 1.95 -1.94
N SER A 378 28.34 2.45 -3.17
CA SER A 378 27.63 3.71 -3.43
C SER A 378 26.14 3.67 -3.02
N LEU A 379 25.54 2.47 -2.98
CA LEU A 379 24.18 2.26 -2.50
C LEU A 379 24.05 2.52 -0.99
N GLU A 380 25.15 2.50 -0.26
CA GLU A 380 25.13 2.59 1.19
C GLU A 380 25.41 4.01 1.74
N ILE A 381 25.87 4.94 0.89
CA ILE A 381 26.21 6.33 1.25
C ILE A 381 25.07 7.33 0.95
N ARG A 382 25.31 8.63 1.17
CA ARG A 382 24.38 9.71 0.80
C ARG A 382 23.96 9.61 -0.68
N GLY A 383 22.65 9.75 -0.94
CA GLY A 383 22.07 9.52 -2.26
C GLY A 383 21.87 8.03 -2.62
N GLY A 384 22.16 7.12 -1.69
CA GLY A 384 22.09 5.67 -1.92
C GLY A 384 20.66 5.13 -2.03
N GLN A 385 19.67 5.83 -1.47
CA GLN A 385 18.27 5.42 -1.57
C GLN A 385 17.77 5.59 -3.00
N GLU A 386 18.04 6.74 -3.61
CA GLU A 386 17.74 7.06 -4.99
C GLU A 386 18.44 6.08 -5.93
N ARG A 387 19.70 5.73 -5.66
CA ARG A 387 20.43 4.70 -6.42
C ARG A 387 19.81 3.31 -6.28
N ARG A 388 19.24 2.95 -5.12
CA ARG A 388 18.52 1.67 -4.95
C ARG A 388 17.18 1.67 -5.69
N GLN A 389 16.49 2.79 -5.75
CA GLN A 389 15.28 2.95 -6.57
C GLN A 389 15.61 2.80 -8.06
N ALA A 390 16.68 3.44 -8.52
CA ALA A 390 17.20 3.26 -9.87
C ALA A 390 17.58 1.79 -10.14
N LEU A 391 18.30 1.13 -9.21
CA LEU A 391 18.64 -0.30 -9.31
C LEU A 391 17.39 -1.19 -9.40
N ALA A 392 16.34 -0.89 -8.63
CA ALA A 392 15.09 -1.63 -8.66
C ALA A 392 14.38 -1.50 -10.02
N ALA A 393 14.53 -0.35 -10.71
CA ALA A 393 14.00 -0.17 -12.06
C ALA A 393 14.77 -0.99 -13.11
N GLU A 394 16.01 -1.42 -12.82
CA GLU A 394 16.86 -2.20 -13.73
C GLU A 394 16.82 -3.73 -13.52
N LEU A 395 15.96 -4.25 -12.63
CA LEU A 395 15.96 -5.68 -12.29
C LEU A 395 15.73 -6.60 -13.50
N GLU A 396 14.81 -6.24 -14.41
CA GLU A 396 14.54 -7.04 -15.61
C GLU A 396 15.71 -6.99 -16.61
N ASN A 397 16.39 -5.85 -16.72
CA ASN A 397 17.62 -5.73 -17.51
C ASN A 397 18.76 -6.56 -16.90
N LEU A 398 18.95 -6.51 -15.58
CA LEU A 398 19.95 -7.31 -14.87
C LEU A 398 19.69 -8.81 -14.99
N ARG A 399 18.42 -9.23 -14.95
CA ARG A 399 18.02 -10.62 -15.14
C ARG A 399 18.30 -11.11 -16.55
N ALA A 400 17.91 -10.34 -17.56
CA ALA A 400 18.20 -10.66 -18.96
C ALA A 400 19.71 -10.75 -19.22
N ALA A 401 20.49 -9.80 -18.67
CA ALA A 401 21.94 -9.80 -18.72
C ALA A 401 22.56 -11.03 -18.02
N PHE A 402 22.04 -11.40 -16.85
CA PHE A 402 22.48 -12.59 -16.12
C PHE A 402 22.24 -13.87 -16.91
N ASP A 403 21.01 -14.07 -17.40
CA ASP A 403 20.64 -15.29 -18.12
C ASP A 403 21.50 -15.42 -19.40
N PHE A 404 21.65 -14.36 -20.20
CA PHE A 404 22.53 -14.36 -21.38
C PHE A 404 23.99 -14.67 -21.04
N ALA A 405 24.57 -13.96 -20.06
CA ALA A 405 25.99 -14.11 -19.73
C ALA A 405 26.31 -15.47 -19.10
N SER A 406 25.34 -16.06 -18.37
CA SER A 406 25.46 -17.39 -17.78
C SER A 406 25.50 -18.51 -18.82
N GLU A 407 24.85 -18.30 -19.97
CA GLU A 407 24.84 -19.24 -21.09
C GLU A 407 26.03 -19.04 -22.05
N SER A 408 26.70 -17.88 -22.02
CA SER A 408 27.63 -17.45 -23.07
C SER A 408 29.12 -17.43 -22.67
N GLU A 409 29.59 -18.26 -21.74
CA GLU A 409 30.99 -18.28 -21.20
C GLU A 409 31.45 -16.96 -20.51
N HIS A 410 30.55 -16.01 -20.23
CA HIS A 410 30.88 -14.72 -19.61
C HIS A 410 30.57 -14.71 -18.10
N SER A 411 31.11 -15.69 -17.37
CA SER A 411 30.76 -15.95 -15.95
C SER A 411 30.93 -14.75 -15.02
N ASN A 412 31.99 -13.95 -15.18
CA ASN A 412 32.22 -12.77 -14.34
C ASN A 412 31.13 -11.71 -14.52
N ILE A 413 30.64 -11.51 -15.75
CA ILE A 413 29.54 -10.57 -16.05
C ILE A 413 28.26 -11.05 -15.39
N ALA A 414 27.93 -12.35 -15.53
CA ALA A 414 26.77 -12.94 -14.87
C ALA A 414 26.88 -12.80 -13.33
N ALA A 415 28.03 -13.13 -12.74
CA ALA A 415 28.24 -13.01 -11.31
C ALA A 415 28.04 -11.57 -10.79
N LEU A 416 28.50 -10.55 -11.51
CA LEU A 416 28.27 -9.15 -11.16
C LEU A 416 26.78 -8.79 -11.24
N CYS A 417 26.06 -9.20 -12.29
CA CYS A 417 24.60 -9.02 -12.36
C CYS A 417 23.89 -9.66 -11.16
N ALA A 418 24.33 -10.85 -10.73
CA ALA A 418 23.78 -11.53 -9.55
C ALA A 418 24.04 -10.76 -8.25
N LEU A 419 25.24 -10.19 -8.07
CA LEU A 419 25.58 -9.35 -6.91
C LEU A 419 24.73 -8.07 -6.85
N ALA A 420 24.48 -7.42 -7.98
CA ALA A 420 23.60 -6.26 -8.06
C ALA A 420 22.17 -6.60 -7.59
N MET A 421 21.60 -7.69 -8.13
CA MET A 421 20.26 -8.15 -7.76
C MET A 421 20.18 -8.62 -6.30
N ALA A 422 21.23 -9.26 -5.76
CA ALA A 422 21.27 -9.73 -4.37
C ALA A 422 21.08 -8.59 -3.35
N CYS A 423 21.58 -7.39 -3.67
CA CYS A 423 21.37 -6.20 -2.84
C CYS A 423 19.90 -5.79 -2.72
N HIS A 424 19.16 -5.91 -3.83
CA HIS A 424 17.71 -5.68 -3.84
C HIS A 424 16.99 -6.77 -3.02
N TYR A 425 17.31 -8.04 -3.28
CA TYR A 425 16.67 -9.17 -2.60
C TYR A 425 16.84 -9.19 -1.08
N LEU A 426 17.91 -8.60 -0.54
CA LEU A 426 18.08 -8.42 0.91
C LEU A 426 16.90 -7.68 1.57
N SER A 427 16.24 -6.77 0.85
CA SER A 427 15.15 -5.93 1.39
C SER A 427 13.76 -6.39 0.94
N TYR A 428 13.67 -7.13 -0.17
CA TYR A 428 12.39 -7.44 -0.83
C TYR A 428 12.12 -8.95 -1.05
N GLY A 429 13.07 -9.83 -0.73
CA GLY A 429 12.87 -11.28 -0.82
C GLY A 429 14.17 -12.07 -0.79
N ILE A 430 14.47 -12.70 0.34
CA ILE A 430 15.74 -13.41 0.58
C ILE A 430 15.84 -14.71 -0.23
N SER A 431 14.76 -15.49 -0.34
CA SER A 431 14.79 -16.81 -1.00
C SER A 431 15.12 -16.74 -2.50
N PRO A 432 14.52 -15.84 -3.30
CA PRO A 432 14.94 -15.63 -4.70
C PRO A 432 16.41 -15.21 -4.82
N GLY A 433 16.88 -14.36 -3.91
CA GLY A 433 18.29 -13.94 -3.86
C GLY A 433 19.25 -15.09 -3.58
N LEU A 434 18.91 -15.99 -2.65
CA LEU A 434 19.69 -17.20 -2.39
C LEU A 434 19.77 -18.12 -3.62
N ALA A 435 18.64 -18.41 -4.25
CA ALA A 435 18.59 -19.26 -5.44
C ALA A 435 19.43 -18.69 -6.60
N LEU A 436 19.38 -17.36 -6.79
CA LEU A 436 20.20 -16.65 -7.77
C LEU A 436 21.70 -16.77 -7.47
N LEU A 437 22.11 -16.50 -6.23
CA LEU A 437 23.52 -16.55 -5.85
C LEU A 437 24.09 -17.98 -5.87
N CYS A 438 23.28 -18.99 -5.54
CA CYS A 438 23.68 -20.40 -5.69
C CYS A 438 23.95 -20.74 -7.16
N ARG A 439 23.12 -20.28 -8.10
CA ARG A 439 23.42 -20.43 -9.54
C ARG A 439 24.69 -19.69 -9.94
N ALA A 440 24.90 -18.49 -9.42
CA ALA A 440 26.03 -17.65 -9.78
C ALA A 440 27.38 -18.20 -9.28
N VAL A 441 27.42 -18.81 -8.09
CA VAL A 441 28.66 -19.34 -7.50
C VAL A 441 29.17 -20.60 -8.22
N ASP A 442 28.27 -21.33 -8.88
CA ASP A 442 28.57 -22.54 -9.64
C ASP A 442 29.05 -22.24 -11.09
N LEU A 443 29.13 -20.96 -11.48
CA LEU A 443 29.62 -20.58 -12.80
C LEU A 443 31.12 -20.89 -12.96
N PRO A 444 31.56 -21.38 -14.13
CA PRO A 444 32.97 -21.73 -14.36
C PRO A 444 33.86 -20.48 -14.50
N ASN A 445 35.16 -20.60 -14.23
CA ASN A 445 36.17 -19.57 -14.50
C ASN A 445 35.91 -18.18 -13.85
N LEU A 446 35.32 -18.16 -12.66
CA LEU A 446 35.12 -16.91 -11.92
C LEU A 446 36.43 -16.35 -11.37
N ASP A 447 36.59 -15.03 -11.48
CA ASP A 447 37.67 -14.30 -10.82
C ASP A 447 37.50 -14.41 -9.31
N LYS A 448 38.60 -14.72 -8.61
CA LYS A 448 38.58 -14.95 -7.16
C LYS A 448 37.96 -13.81 -6.35
N PRO A 449 38.22 -12.51 -6.61
CA PRO A 449 37.56 -11.44 -5.88
C PRO A 449 36.03 -11.46 -6.01
N ILE A 450 35.50 -11.77 -7.20
CA ILE A 450 34.06 -11.87 -7.46
C ILE A 450 33.49 -13.10 -6.74
N LEU A 451 34.16 -14.24 -6.83
CA LEU A 451 33.80 -15.47 -6.12
C LEU A 451 33.74 -15.25 -4.59
N GLY A 452 34.69 -14.49 -4.05
CA GLY A 452 34.73 -14.10 -2.64
C GLY A 452 33.52 -13.24 -2.24
N GLU A 453 33.12 -12.26 -3.06
CA GLU A 453 31.93 -11.45 -2.81
C GLU A 453 30.63 -12.28 -2.95
N LEU A 454 30.53 -13.21 -3.91
CA LEU A 454 29.39 -14.12 -4.03
C LEU A 454 29.21 -14.97 -2.76
N HIS A 455 30.30 -15.57 -2.26
CA HIS A 455 30.25 -16.33 -1.02
C HIS A 455 29.91 -15.48 0.22
N LEU A 456 30.41 -14.24 0.28
CA LEU A 456 30.00 -13.29 1.32
C LEU A 456 28.50 -13.02 1.27
N TRP A 457 27.94 -12.72 0.09
CA TRP A 457 26.51 -12.42 -0.07
C TRP A 457 25.62 -13.64 0.19
N LEU A 458 26.06 -14.85 -0.20
CA LEU A 458 25.42 -16.10 0.18
C LEU A 458 25.35 -16.25 1.69
N GLY A 459 26.48 -16.11 2.39
CA GLY A 459 26.54 -16.19 3.85
C GLY A 459 25.69 -15.10 4.52
N LYS A 460 25.64 -13.90 3.97
CA LYS A 460 24.80 -12.80 4.48
C LYS A 460 23.31 -13.08 4.33
N LEU A 461 22.85 -13.51 3.15
CA LEU A 461 21.43 -13.82 2.94
C LEU A 461 21.01 -15.06 3.73
N SER A 462 21.84 -16.12 3.74
CA SER A 462 21.51 -17.36 4.44
C SER A 462 21.50 -17.17 5.96
N SER A 463 22.24 -16.18 6.48
CA SER A 463 22.17 -15.82 7.90
C SER A 463 20.77 -15.40 8.37
N PHE A 464 19.87 -14.97 7.50
CA PHE A 464 18.50 -14.61 7.87
C PHE A 464 17.49 -15.76 7.79
N THR A 465 17.85 -16.85 7.11
CA THR A 465 16.99 -18.02 6.92
C THR A 465 17.47 -19.25 7.66
N SER A 466 18.72 -19.30 8.11
CA SER A 466 19.28 -20.48 8.77
C SER A 466 20.54 -20.13 9.59
N ASP A 467 20.82 -20.91 10.63
CA ASP A 467 22.10 -20.88 11.36
C ASP A 467 22.98 -22.11 11.07
N ASN A 468 22.87 -22.65 9.86
CA ASN A 468 23.49 -23.94 9.53
C ASN A 468 24.98 -23.83 9.17
N ASN A 469 25.64 -24.98 9.18
CA ASN A 469 27.03 -25.17 8.76
C ASN A 469 27.32 -24.63 7.35
N GLU A 470 26.33 -24.63 6.45
CA GLU A 470 26.46 -24.08 5.10
C GLU A 470 26.70 -22.55 5.10
N THR A 471 26.01 -21.80 5.96
CA THR A 471 26.25 -20.36 6.13
C THR A 471 27.70 -20.10 6.57
N HIS A 472 28.17 -20.87 7.57
CA HIS A 472 29.54 -20.77 8.06
C HIS A 472 30.56 -21.18 6.97
N ARG A 473 30.28 -22.24 6.21
CA ARG A 473 31.12 -22.71 5.11
C ARG A 473 31.33 -21.62 4.07
N HIS A 474 30.26 -20.96 3.61
CA HIS A 474 30.37 -19.86 2.66
C HIS A 474 31.23 -18.70 3.18
N LEU A 475 31.04 -18.30 4.45
CA LEU A 475 31.84 -17.22 5.05
C LEU A 475 33.31 -17.61 5.21
N LEU A 476 33.60 -18.87 5.57
CA LEU A 476 34.98 -19.37 5.65
C LEU A 476 35.63 -19.45 4.27
N THR A 477 34.90 -19.83 3.22
CA THR A 477 35.40 -19.77 1.84
C THR A 477 35.69 -18.34 1.41
N ALA A 478 34.78 -17.39 1.69
CA ALA A 478 35.02 -15.97 1.42
C ALA A 478 36.24 -15.43 2.18
N MET A 479 36.42 -15.84 3.45
CA MET A 479 37.58 -15.49 4.27
C MET A 479 38.89 -16.02 3.67
N ALA A 480 38.90 -17.29 3.24
CA ALA A 480 40.07 -17.93 2.64
C ALA A 480 40.49 -17.23 1.34
N ILE A 481 39.51 -16.90 0.49
CA ILE A 481 39.72 -16.14 -0.74
C ILE A 481 40.26 -14.75 -0.43
N ALA A 482 39.64 -14.02 0.51
CA ALA A 482 40.06 -12.68 0.89
C ALA A 482 41.53 -12.64 1.35
N ARG A 483 41.94 -13.61 2.18
CA ARG A 483 43.32 -13.72 2.66
C ARG A 483 44.30 -14.12 1.56
N GLN A 484 43.90 -15.02 0.67
CA GLN A 484 44.75 -15.44 -0.45
C GLN A 484 45.05 -14.28 -1.40
N GLU A 485 44.05 -13.44 -1.67
CA GLU A 485 44.17 -12.30 -2.59
C GLU A 485 44.65 -11.01 -1.90
N GLY A 486 44.84 -11.03 -0.57
CA GLY A 486 45.17 -9.83 0.20
C GLY A 486 44.08 -8.75 0.21
N ASN A 487 42.81 -9.14 0.00
CA ASN A 487 41.66 -8.25 -0.07
C ASN A 487 41.14 -7.91 1.34
N LEU A 488 41.80 -6.94 1.98
CA LEU A 488 41.44 -6.45 3.32
C LEU A 488 39.98 -5.94 3.41
N PRO A 489 39.42 -5.21 2.41
CA PRO A 489 38.02 -4.82 2.45
C PRO A 489 37.03 -5.98 2.52
N LEU A 490 37.28 -7.06 1.77
CA LEU A 490 36.45 -8.26 1.82
C LEU A 490 36.60 -8.97 3.17
N GLU A 491 37.83 -9.11 3.69
CA GLU A 491 38.08 -9.71 5.00
C GLU A 491 37.34 -8.98 6.13
N GLY A 492 37.31 -7.64 6.09
CA GLY A 492 36.54 -6.82 7.02
C GLY A 492 35.04 -7.12 6.97
N LYS A 493 34.44 -7.20 5.76
CA LYS A 493 33.02 -7.54 5.58
C LYS A 493 32.68 -8.95 6.06
N VAL A 494 33.56 -9.93 5.82
CA VAL A 494 33.38 -11.31 6.29
C VAL A 494 33.41 -11.35 7.82
N ASN A 495 34.36 -10.67 8.47
CA ASN A 495 34.41 -10.56 9.92
C ASN A 495 33.15 -9.91 10.49
N GLN A 496 32.58 -8.89 9.84
CA GLN A 496 31.29 -8.31 10.29
C GLN A 496 30.16 -9.34 10.28
N THR A 497 30.08 -10.18 9.25
CA THR A 497 29.01 -11.18 9.12
C THR A 497 29.21 -12.35 10.10
N LEU A 498 30.45 -12.80 10.30
CA LEU A 498 30.80 -13.79 11.33
C LEU A 498 30.51 -13.27 12.74
N GLY A 499 30.83 -12.01 13.02
CA GLY A 499 30.52 -11.37 14.30
C GLY A 499 29.01 -11.29 14.57
N PHE A 500 28.21 -11.00 13.54
CA PHE A 500 26.75 -11.05 13.62
C PHE A 500 26.22 -12.45 13.98
N LEU A 501 26.74 -13.51 13.33
CA LEU A 501 26.36 -14.89 13.62
C LEU A 501 26.78 -15.32 15.03
N ALA A 502 28.01 -15.01 15.44
CA ALA A 502 28.51 -15.30 16.78
C ALA A 502 27.63 -14.62 17.85
N ARG A 503 27.21 -13.37 17.62
CA ARG A 503 26.29 -12.66 18.52
C ARG A 503 24.94 -13.37 18.60
N ARG A 504 24.38 -13.78 17.46
CA ARG A 504 23.10 -14.51 17.41
C ARG A 504 23.17 -15.84 18.16
N ALA A 505 24.31 -16.53 18.09
CA ALA A 505 24.58 -17.75 18.83
C ALA A 505 24.98 -17.51 20.31
N GLY A 506 24.90 -16.28 20.82
CA GLY A 506 25.24 -15.94 22.21
C GLY A 506 26.74 -15.91 22.52
N ARG A 507 27.63 -16.11 21.53
CA ARG A 507 29.10 -16.12 21.69
C ARG A 507 29.65 -14.69 21.65
N LEU A 508 29.37 -13.91 22.68
CA LEU A 508 29.65 -12.47 22.72
C LEU A 508 31.14 -12.11 22.61
N ASP A 509 32.05 -12.91 23.17
CA ASP A 509 33.50 -12.65 23.10
C ASP A 509 34.07 -12.86 21.68
N GLU A 510 33.60 -13.91 21.00
CA GLU A 510 33.93 -14.16 19.59
C GLU A 510 33.37 -13.05 18.71
N ALA A 511 32.10 -12.66 18.93
CA ALA A 511 31.47 -11.55 18.24
C ALA A 511 32.26 -10.23 18.41
N ARG A 512 32.66 -9.91 19.64
CA ARG A 512 33.49 -8.74 19.96
C ARG A 512 34.80 -8.76 19.17
N THR A 513 35.49 -9.90 19.17
CA THR A 513 36.78 -10.06 18.48
C THR A 513 36.64 -9.80 16.98
N HIS A 514 35.64 -10.42 16.33
CA HIS A 514 35.38 -10.20 14.91
C HIS A 514 35.06 -8.75 14.57
N HIS A 515 34.22 -8.08 15.37
CA HIS A 515 33.88 -6.67 15.12
C HIS A 515 35.05 -5.71 15.42
N GLN A 516 35.95 -6.04 16.36
CA GLN A 516 37.18 -5.27 16.60
C GLN A 516 38.15 -5.38 15.41
N VAL A 517 38.33 -6.59 14.86
CA VAL A 517 39.13 -6.80 13.64
C VAL A 517 38.54 -6.02 12.48
N ALA A 518 37.23 -6.14 12.22
CA ALA A 518 36.55 -5.38 11.18
C ALA A 518 36.70 -3.85 11.37
N LEU A 519 36.54 -3.36 12.60
CA LEU A 519 36.70 -1.94 12.93
C LEU A 519 38.12 -1.45 12.58
N SER A 520 39.15 -2.21 12.93
CA SER A 520 40.55 -1.86 12.62
C SER A 520 40.80 -1.78 11.11
N MET A 521 40.26 -2.73 10.33
CA MET A 521 40.38 -2.78 8.88
C MET A 521 39.69 -1.58 8.23
N HIS A 522 38.46 -1.26 8.66
CA HIS A 522 37.72 -0.13 8.11
C HIS A 522 38.33 1.23 8.47
N ARG A 523 38.98 1.34 9.65
CA ARG A 523 39.78 2.53 10.00
C ARG A 523 40.99 2.69 9.09
N ASN A 524 41.67 1.59 8.75
CA ASN A 524 42.79 1.61 7.79
C ASN A 524 42.33 1.98 6.37
N GLU A 525 41.16 1.51 5.94
CA GLU A 525 40.49 1.92 4.69
C GLU A 525 40.02 3.38 4.68
N ARG A 526 40.02 4.06 5.85
CA ARG A 526 39.37 5.37 6.05
C ARG A 526 37.89 5.38 5.64
N ASN A 527 37.23 4.23 5.73
CA ASN A 527 35.81 4.09 5.43
C ASN A 527 34.98 4.40 6.68
N HIS A 528 34.75 5.70 6.91
CA HIS A 528 34.02 6.21 8.08
C HIS A 528 32.63 5.57 8.25
N GLN A 529 31.97 5.23 7.16
CA GLN A 529 30.67 4.58 7.19
C GLN A 529 30.73 3.18 7.83
N LYS A 530 31.61 2.31 7.32
CA LYS A 530 31.79 0.96 7.88
C LYS A 530 32.29 1.01 9.33
N VAL A 531 33.09 2.03 9.67
CA VAL A 531 33.51 2.31 11.07
C VAL A 531 32.29 2.57 11.95
N GLY A 532 31.38 3.45 11.55
CA GLY A 532 30.15 3.74 12.30
C GLY A 532 29.29 2.49 12.53
N ARG A 533 29.11 1.66 11.50
CA ARG A 533 28.36 0.39 11.61
C ARG A 533 29.03 -0.63 12.53
N ALA A 534 30.35 -0.79 12.43
CA ALA A 534 31.11 -1.67 13.31
C ALA A 534 31.04 -1.21 14.78
N LEU A 535 31.15 0.10 15.04
CA LEU A 535 30.97 0.68 16.37
C LEU A 535 29.54 0.48 16.91
N SER A 536 28.52 0.63 16.06
CA SER A 536 27.14 0.35 16.46
C SER A 536 26.96 -1.09 16.92
N MET A 537 27.56 -2.06 16.20
CA MET A 537 27.47 -3.46 16.56
C MET A 537 28.27 -3.81 17.82
N LEU A 538 29.45 -3.20 18.01
CA LEU A 538 30.18 -3.29 19.28
C LEU A 538 29.35 -2.74 20.43
N GLY A 539 28.67 -1.60 20.25
CA GLY A 539 27.76 -1.04 21.23
C GLY A 539 26.61 -1.98 21.59
N CYS A 540 26.03 -2.66 20.61
CA CYS A 540 25.04 -3.73 20.82
C CYS A 540 25.62 -4.87 21.69
N ILE A 541 26.82 -5.36 21.33
CA ILE A 541 27.48 -6.47 22.03
C ILE A 541 27.80 -6.10 23.48
N GLU A 542 28.34 -4.90 23.74
CA GLU A 542 28.62 -4.47 25.12
C GLU A 542 27.33 -4.27 25.93
N ASN A 543 26.24 -3.83 25.30
CA ASN A 543 24.94 -3.76 25.98
C ASN A 543 24.46 -5.15 26.41
N THR A 544 24.50 -6.14 25.51
CA THR A 544 24.15 -7.53 25.83
C THR A 544 25.09 -8.15 26.88
N ALA A 545 26.36 -7.76 26.89
CA ALA A 545 27.35 -8.19 27.88
C ALA A 545 27.21 -7.50 29.26
N GLY A 546 26.20 -6.63 29.45
CA GLY A 546 25.98 -5.93 30.72
C GLY A 546 26.96 -4.77 30.99
N ARG A 547 27.53 -4.18 29.93
CA ARG A 547 28.49 -3.06 29.99
C ARG A 547 27.89 -1.79 29.38
N PRO A 548 26.92 -1.15 30.06
CA PRO A 548 26.12 -0.07 29.49
C PRO A 548 26.91 1.23 29.21
N ASN A 549 28.01 1.47 29.91
CA ASN A 549 28.83 2.67 29.72
C ASN A 549 29.63 2.59 28.42
N GLU A 550 30.27 1.45 28.18
CA GLU A 550 30.97 1.12 26.95
C GLU A 550 30.00 1.12 25.77
N ALA A 551 28.82 0.49 25.94
CA ALA A 551 27.75 0.51 24.96
C ALA A 551 27.33 1.94 24.58
N ARG A 552 27.06 2.79 25.58
CA ARG A 552 26.67 4.19 25.36
C ARG A 552 27.75 4.96 24.59
N SER A 553 29.03 4.77 24.93
CA SER A 553 30.15 5.42 24.26
C SER A 553 30.24 5.02 22.78
N CYS A 554 30.24 3.72 22.49
CA CYS A 554 30.30 3.19 21.13
C CYS A 554 29.11 3.65 20.27
N LEU A 555 27.89 3.59 20.82
CA LEU A 555 26.68 4.00 20.10
C LEU A 555 26.63 5.51 19.82
N ALA A 556 27.16 6.34 20.74
CA ALA A 556 27.24 7.78 20.54
C ALA A 556 28.25 8.15 19.43
N GLU A 557 29.43 7.52 19.44
CA GLU A 557 30.45 7.69 18.39
C GLU A 557 29.91 7.21 17.03
N ALA A 558 29.28 6.03 16.98
CA ALA A 558 28.67 5.47 15.78
C ALA A 558 27.65 6.43 15.14
N LEU A 559 26.70 6.93 15.94
CA LEU A 559 25.64 7.82 15.47
C LEU A 559 26.21 9.15 14.96
N SER A 560 27.22 9.70 15.63
CA SER A 560 27.89 10.93 15.21
C SER A 560 28.55 10.77 13.84
N ILE A 561 29.26 9.66 13.62
CA ILE A 561 29.93 9.36 12.36
C ILE A 561 28.90 9.16 11.25
N GLN A 562 27.84 8.37 11.50
CA GLN A 562 26.81 8.07 10.51
C GLN A 562 26.09 9.34 10.03
N ARG A 563 25.75 10.25 10.95
CA ARG A 563 25.15 11.56 10.60
C ARG A 563 26.10 12.43 9.79
N MET A 564 27.38 12.45 10.14
CA MET A 564 28.40 13.21 9.40
C MET A 564 28.50 12.76 7.94
N VAL A 565 28.52 11.45 7.70
CA VAL A 565 28.62 10.88 6.34
C VAL A 565 27.28 10.77 5.61
N GLY A 566 26.16 10.92 6.33
CA GLY A 566 24.81 10.75 5.79
C GLY A 566 24.40 9.28 5.57
N ASP A 567 24.90 8.35 6.39
CA ASP A 567 24.50 6.93 6.38
C ASP A 567 23.19 6.73 7.15
N VAL A 568 22.07 7.04 6.50
CA VAL A 568 20.72 6.96 7.11
C VAL A 568 20.39 5.52 7.53
N ARG A 569 20.85 4.51 6.78
CA ARG A 569 20.62 3.10 7.12
C ARG A 569 21.40 2.69 8.38
N GLY A 570 22.65 3.16 8.50
CA GLY A 570 23.44 3.02 9.72
C GLY A 570 22.79 3.74 10.92
N GLU A 571 22.35 4.98 10.73
CA GLU A 571 21.66 5.75 11.78
C GLU A 571 20.42 5.04 12.32
N MET A 572 19.55 4.53 11.43
CA MET A 572 18.39 3.74 11.80
C MET A 572 18.77 2.52 12.66
N GLY A 573 19.80 1.77 12.25
CA GLY A 573 20.31 0.63 13.03
C GLY A 573 20.79 1.07 14.42
N THR A 574 21.62 2.10 14.50
CA THR A 574 22.15 2.62 15.77
C THR A 574 21.08 3.18 16.69
N LEU A 575 20.02 3.80 16.14
CA LEU A 575 18.88 4.27 16.92
C LEU A 575 18.13 3.10 17.58
N ALA A 576 17.95 1.99 16.87
CA ALA A 576 17.36 0.78 17.44
C ALA A 576 18.25 0.18 18.54
N GLU A 577 19.58 0.16 18.37
CA GLU A 577 20.50 -0.31 19.41
C GLU A 577 20.52 0.60 20.65
N GLN A 578 20.41 1.92 20.45
CA GLN A 578 20.25 2.87 21.56
C GLN A 578 18.92 2.67 22.29
N ALA A 579 17.85 2.35 21.56
CA ALA A 579 16.55 2.02 22.16
C ALA A 579 16.66 0.77 23.05
N ALA A 580 17.32 -0.28 22.56
CA ALA A 580 17.57 -1.50 23.33
C ALA A 580 18.42 -1.24 24.58
N LEU A 581 19.42 -0.35 24.49
CA LEU A 581 20.20 0.08 25.66
C LEU A 581 19.33 0.79 26.70
N PHE A 582 18.49 1.74 26.27
CA PHE A 582 17.57 2.43 27.18
C PHE A 582 16.56 1.48 27.82
N ALA A 583 16.03 0.53 27.06
CA ALA A 583 15.14 -0.50 27.57
C ALA A 583 15.81 -1.35 28.67
N ASN A 584 17.07 -1.75 28.47
CA ASN A 584 17.84 -2.50 29.48
C ASN A 584 18.13 -1.68 30.74
N LEU A 585 18.22 -0.35 30.63
CA LEU A 585 18.39 0.55 31.76
C LEU A 585 17.07 0.92 32.46
N GLY A 586 15.92 0.42 31.98
CA GLY A 586 14.58 0.76 32.50
C GLY A 586 14.07 2.13 32.07
N MET A 587 14.73 2.78 31.12
CA MET A 587 14.35 4.08 30.54
C MET A 587 13.36 3.87 29.38
N HIS A 588 12.13 3.45 29.73
CA HIS A 588 11.16 2.97 28.74
C HIS A 588 10.67 4.05 27.76
N ASP A 589 10.45 5.28 28.23
CA ASP A 589 9.97 6.37 27.37
C ASP A 589 11.03 6.77 26.34
N GLU A 590 12.30 6.85 26.76
CA GLU A 590 13.42 7.09 25.85
C GLU A 590 13.62 5.95 24.87
N ALA A 591 13.43 4.69 25.29
CA ALA A 591 13.50 3.53 24.42
C ALA A 591 12.43 3.61 23.31
N LEU A 592 11.16 3.80 23.67
CA LEU A 592 10.05 3.94 22.72
C LEU A 592 10.27 5.11 21.76
N GLY A 593 10.76 6.24 22.25
CA GLY A 593 11.08 7.40 21.42
C GLY A 593 12.18 7.14 20.38
N ARG A 594 13.14 6.24 20.68
CA ARG A 594 14.18 5.82 19.72
C ARG A 594 13.68 4.76 18.75
N TYR A 595 12.92 3.77 19.22
CA TYR A 595 12.29 2.78 18.34
C TYR A 595 11.35 3.43 17.33
N THR A 596 10.52 4.38 17.77
CA THR A 596 9.61 5.11 16.87
C THR A 596 10.37 5.82 15.75
N LYS A 597 11.46 6.53 16.08
CA LYS A 597 12.30 7.19 15.07
C LYS A 597 12.93 6.21 14.09
N ALA A 598 13.43 5.07 14.59
CA ALA A 598 13.97 4.02 13.74
C ALA A 598 12.90 3.42 12.82
N ALA A 599 11.68 3.19 13.34
CA ALA A 599 10.55 2.67 12.56
C ALA A 599 10.11 3.65 11.47
N THR A 600 9.98 4.94 11.79
CA THR A 600 9.64 5.98 10.81
C THR A 600 10.67 6.04 9.68
N LEU A 601 11.96 6.04 10.01
CA LEU A 601 13.03 6.02 9.01
C LEU A 601 13.02 4.72 8.18
N SER A 602 12.72 3.58 8.81
CA SER A 602 12.61 2.31 8.10
C SER A 602 11.45 2.33 7.09
N ARG A 603 10.30 2.89 7.46
CA ARG A 603 9.13 3.04 6.59
C ARG A 603 9.42 3.98 5.42
N SER A 604 9.99 5.15 5.67
CA SER A 604 10.30 6.12 4.61
C SER A 604 11.30 5.59 3.58
N LEU A 605 12.19 4.69 4.00
CA LEU A 605 13.21 4.09 3.11
C LEU A 605 12.76 2.77 2.46
N GLY A 606 11.60 2.21 2.83
CA GLY A 606 11.16 0.88 2.37
C GLY A 606 12.01 -0.27 2.92
N GLU A 607 12.67 -0.10 4.07
CA GLU A 607 13.56 -1.09 4.68
C GLU A 607 12.77 -2.10 5.53
N HIS A 608 11.97 -2.94 4.86
CA HIS A 608 11.04 -3.89 5.50
C HIS A 608 11.73 -4.84 6.49
N GLN A 609 12.95 -5.29 6.17
CA GLN A 609 13.72 -6.18 7.04
C GLN A 609 14.05 -5.54 8.39
N VAL A 610 14.47 -4.26 8.37
CA VAL A 610 14.84 -3.56 9.60
C VAL A 610 13.60 -3.12 10.36
N LEU A 611 12.56 -2.68 9.64
CA LEU A 611 11.27 -2.34 10.22
C LEU A 611 10.69 -3.51 11.03
N ALA A 612 10.66 -4.73 10.47
CA ALA A 612 10.14 -5.90 11.16
C ALA A 612 10.87 -6.17 12.49
N ARG A 613 12.20 -6.04 12.52
CA ARG A 613 13.00 -6.18 13.74
C ARG A 613 12.67 -5.09 14.76
N VAL A 614 12.66 -3.83 14.33
CA VAL A 614 12.39 -2.67 15.18
C VAL A 614 11.00 -2.77 15.82
N LEU A 615 9.98 -3.14 15.05
CA LEU A 615 8.62 -3.33 15.53
C LEU A 615 8.52 -4.49 16.54
N THR A 616 9.26 -5.57 16.31
CA THR A 616 9.31 -6.71 17.25
C THR A 616 9.88 -6.29 18.60
N ASP A 617 11.00 -5.56 18.59
CA ASP A 617 11.66 -5.08 19.81
C ASP A 617 10.82 -4.00 20.53
N GLN A 618 10.16 -3.12 19.77
CA GLN A 618 9.26 -2.10 20.30
C GLN A 618 8.03 -2.72 20.96
N ALA A 619 7.44 -3.75 20.34
CA ALA A 619 6.28 -4.45 20.89
C ALA A 619 6.59 -5.11 22.24
N ASP A 620 7.78 -5.64 22.45
CA ASP A 620 8.20 -6.16 23.76
C ASP A 620 8.16 -5.06 24.84
N GLN A 621 8.60 -3.84 24.51
CA GLN A 621 8.51 -2.70 25.45
C GLN A 621 7.07 -2.27 25.70
N GLU A 622 6.22 -2.27 24.67
CA GLU A 622 4.80 -1.95 24.79
C GLU A 622 4.06 -2.98 25.66
N MET A 623 4.38 -4.28 25.49
CA MET A 623 3.87 -5.36 26.36
C MET A 623 4.27 -5.15 27.82
N ARG A 624 5.52 -4.75 28.08
CA ARG A 624 6.02 -4.45 29.44
C ARG A 624 5.37 -3.22 30.06
N ASN A 625 4.84 -2.30 29.26
CA ASN A 625 4.13 -1.12 29.72
C ASN A 625 2.60 -1.31 29.75
N GLY A 626 2.09 -2.50 29.39
CA GLY A 626 0.66 -2.82 29.36
C GLY A 626 -0.09 -2.34 28.12
N HIS A 627 0.60 -1.84 27.09
CA HIS A 627 0.01 -1.41 25.82
C HIS A 627 -0.18 -2.59 24.86
N PHE A 628 -1.01 -3.57 25.26
CA PHE A 628 -1.15 -4.84 24.54
C PHE A 628 -1.72 -4.71 23.11
N ASP A 629 -2.64 -3.77 22.88
CA ASP A 629 -3.24 -3.59 21.54
C ASP A 629 -2.22 -3.03 20.53
N LEU A 630 -1.38 -2.08 20.97
CA LEU A 630 -0.28 -1.54 20.16
C LEU A 630 0.76 -2.62 19.87
N ALA A 631 1.17 -3.36 20.91
CA ALA A 631 2.11 -4.45 20.77
C ALA A 631 1.60 -5.53 19.80
N LYS A 632 0.31 -5.88 19.88
CA LYS A 632 -0.31 -6.83 18.95
C LYS A 632 -0.23 -6.33 17.51
N GLY A 633 -0.63 -5.07 17.25
CA GLY A 633 -0.55 -4.48 15.92
C GLY A 633 0.86 -4.46 15.33
N HIS A 634 1.85 -4.07 16.14
CA HIS A 634 3.26 -4.08 15.72
C HIS A 634 3.80 -5.49 15.47
N LEU A 635 3.41 -6.50 16.26
CA LEU A 635 3.83 -7.89 16.05
C LEU A 635 3.18 -8.52 14.80
N GLU A 636 1.92 -8.20 14.52
CA GLU A 636 1.23 -8.63 13.30
C GLU A 636 1.88 -8.00 12.06
N GLU A 637 2.17 -6.69 12.09
CA GLU A 637 2.91 -6.00 11.03
C GLU A 637 4.32 -6.59 10.84
N ALA A 638 5.07 -6.77 11.94
CA ALA A 638 6.40 -7.36 11.91
C ALA A 638 6.41 -8.77 11.32
N THR A 639 5.43 -9.61 11.68
CA THR A 639 5.29 -10.97 11.16
C THR A 639 5.01 -10.94 9.66
N ALA A 640 4.07 -10.10 9.20
CA ALA A 640 3.74 -9.98 7.78
C ALA A 640 4.92 -9.49 6.94
N LEU A 641 5.67 -8.48 7.44
CA LEU A 641 6.88 -7.99 6.78
C LEU A 641 7.98 -9.05 6.74
N ALA A 642 8.22 -9.77 7.84
CA ALA A 642 9.21 -10.84 7.90
C ALA A 642 8.87 -11.97 6.94
N GLN A 643 7.59 -12.35 6.80
CA GLN A 643 7.11 -13.33 5.83
C GLN A 643 7.32 -12.85 4.39
N ALA A 644 6.95 -11.61 4.09
CA ALA A 644 7.08 -11.05 2.75
C ALA A 644 8.55 -11.01 2.27
N VAL A 645 9.49 -10.71 3.18
CA VAL A 645 10.92 -10.67 2.87
C VAL A 645 11.57 -12.06 2.97
N GLY A 646 10.92 -13.02 3.63
CA GLY A 646 11.48 -14.36 3.89
C GLY A 646 12.53 -14.38 5.02
N ASN A 647 12.43 -13.48 5.99
CA ASN A 647 13.31 -13.43 7.15
C ASN A 647 12.75 -14.33 8.27
N GLN A 648 13.15 -15.60 8.25
CA GLN A 648 12.61 -16.60 9.17
C GLN A 648 12.99 -16.35 10.63
N TYR A 649 14.14 -15.71 10.89
CA TYR A 649 14.58 -15.37 12.24
C TYR A 649 13.68 -14.33 12.91
N VAL A 650 13.37 -13.23 12.22
CA VAL A 650 12.46 -12.20 12.78
C VAL A 650 11.03 -12.73 12.84
N GLU A 651 10.63 -13.55 11.88
CA GLU A 651 9.30 -14.16 11.89
C GLU A 651 9.08 -15.09 13.09
N CYS A 652 10.04 -15.95 13.43
CA CYS A 652 9.88 -16.83 14.57
C CYS A 652 9.81 -16.04 15.89
N ILE A 653 10.61 -14.97 16.02
CA ILE A 653 10.58 -14.11 17.22
C ILE A 653 9.27 -13.35 17.34
N SER A 654 8.83 -12.67 16.27
CA SER A 654 7.58 -11.90 16.27
C SER A 654 6.35 -12.78 16.52
N ARG A 655 6.27 -13.97 15.91
CA ARG A 655 5.21 -14.94 16.18
C ARG A 655 5.26 -15.48 17.61
N GLY A 656 6.45 -15.76 18.13
CA GLY A 656 6.62 -16.24 19.49
C GLY A 656 6.18 -15.20 20.52
N ASN A 657 6.56 -13.93 20.32
CA ASN A 657 6.14 -12.80 21.15
C ASN A 657 4.62 -12.57 21.07
N LEU A 658 4.02 -12.72 19.88
CA LEU A 658 2.56 -12.64 19.71
C LEU A 658 1.85 -13.77 20.46
N GLY A 659 2.40 -14.98 20.41
CA GLY A 659 1.91 -16.12 21.19
C GLY A 659 1.99 -15.87 22.70
N GLU A 660 3.08 -15.28 23.19
CA GLU A 660 3.20 -14.87 24.60
C GLU A 660 2.19 -13.79 24.98
N LEU A 661 1.98 -12.78 24.13
CA LEU A 661 0.99 -11.73 24.35
C LEU A 661 -0.42 -12.32 24.46
N LEU A 662 -0.81 -13.20 23.54
CA LEU A 662 -2.11 -13.85 23.52
C LEU A 662 -2.30 -14.75 24.74
N LEU A 663 -1.24 -15.43 25.19
CA LEU A 663 -1.27 -16.23 26.41
C LEU A 663 -1.56 -15.36 27.64
N ARG A 664 -0.95 -14.17 27.73
CA ARG A 664 -1.23 -13.19 28.80
C ARG A 664 -2.66 -12.65 28.76
N GLN A 665 -3.29 -12.64 27.59
CA GLN A 665 -4.70 -12.27 27.40
C GLN A 665 -5.68 -13.46 27.57
N ASN A 666 -5.20 -14.65 27.99
CA ASN A 666 -5.99 -15.89 28.09
C ASN A 666 -6.58 -16.39 26.75
N HIS A 667 -6.03 -15.98 25.61
CA HIS A 667 -6.40 -16.50 24.30
C HIS A 667 -5.58 -17.75 23.95
N THR A 668 -5.73 -18.81 24.73
CA THR A 668 -4.85 -20.00 24.72
C THR A 668 -4.79 -20.72 23.37
N LYS A 669 -5.91 -20.84 22.64
CA LYS A 669 -5.95 -21.51 21.32
C LYS A 669 -5.16 -20.74 20.25
N GLU A 670 -5.32 -19.41 20.22
CA GLU A 670 -4.57 -18.57 19.28
C GLU A 670 -3.09 -18.52 19.66
N ALA A 671 -2.79 -18.39 20.96
CA ALA A 671 -1.43 -18.43 21.48
C ALA A 671 -0.69 -19.71 21.08
N GLU A 672 -1.36 -20.86 21.20
CA GLU A 672 -0.82 -22.17 20.79
C GLU A 672 -0.45 -22.20 19.31
N LEU A 673 -1.32 -21.71 18.42
CA LEU A 673 -1.08 -21.70 16.97
C LEU A 673 0.12 -20.80 16.60
N HIS A 674 0.24 -19.64 17.24
CA HIS A 674 1.37 -18.75 17.02
C HIS A 674 2.68 -19.35 17.56
N LEU A 675 2.66 -19.96 18.74
CA LEU A 675 3.83 -20.59 19.36
C LEU A 675 4.30 -21.84 18.60
N GLN A 676 3.39 -22.69 18.12
CA GLN A 676 3.74 -23.86 17.31
C GLN A 676 4.45 -23.44 16.04
N GLY A 677 3.87 -22.52 15.26
CA GLY A 677 4.53 -22.08 14.04
C GLY A 677 5.76 -21.19 14.27
N ALA A 678 5.92 -20.59 15.46
CA ALA A 678 7.19 -19.98 15.86
C ALA A 678 8.27 -21.04 16.11
N ILE A 679 7.93 -22.14 16.79
CA ILE A 679 8.83 -23.27 17.07
C ILE A 679 9.25 -23.97 15.78
N GLU A 680 8.29 -24.27 14.89
CA GLU A 680 8.57 -24.90 13.59
C GLU A 680 9.63 -24.13 12.80
N LYS A 681 9.59 -22.79 12.85
CA LYS A 681 10.60 -21.94 12.20
C LYS A 681 11.87 -21.81 13.02
N ALA A 682 11.77 -21.76 14.34
CA ALA A 682 12.93 -21.60 15.21
C ALA A 682 13.84 -22.85 15.20
N ASP A 683 13.30 -24.05 14.98
CA ASP A 683 14.08 -25.29 14.94
C ASP A 683 15.19 -25.27 13.87
N ASP A 684 14.96 -24.59 12.74
CA ASP A 684 15.94 -24.49 11.64
C ASP A 684 16.84 -23.23 11.72
N VAL A 685 16.51 -22.28 12.61
CA VAL A 685 17.04 -20.90 12.55
C VAL A 685 17.66 -20.42 13.85
N SER A 686 17.16 -20.85 15.00
CA SER A 686 17.65 -20.44 16.32
C SER A 686 17.24 -21.44 17.40
N SER A 687 18.20 -22.27 17.83
CA SER A 687 18.00 -23.23 18.92
C SER A 687 17.56 -22.57 20.22
N HIS A 688 18.10 -21.38 20.53
CA HIS A 688 17.72 -20.65 21.74
C HIS A 688 16.26 -20.17 21.69
N ALA A 689 15.79 -19.64 20.55
CA ALA A 689 14.41 -19.21 20.38
C ALA A 689 13.45 -20.42 20.42
N ALA A 690 13.85 -21.52 19.79
CA ALA A 690 13.07 -22.76 19.78
C ALA A 690 12.91 -23.34 21.21
N GLY A 691 13.95 -23.28 22.04
CA GLY A 691 13.87 -23.66 23.45
C GLY A 691 13.00 -22.71 24.28
N ALA A 692 13.17 -21.39 24.09
CA ALA A 692 12.40 -20.37 24.82
C ALA A 692 10.89 -20.46 24.54
N PHE A 693 10.50 -20.62 23.26
CA PHE A 693 9.10 -20.73 22.85
C PHE A 693 8.46 -22.06 23.24
N ARG A 694 9.21 -23.16 23.30
CA ARG A 694 8.74 -24.42 23.91
C ARG A 694 8.38 -24.22 25.38
N GLY A 695 9.17 -23.44 26.12
CA GLY A 695 8.85 -23.04 27.49
C GLY A 695 7.53 -22.25 27.60
N THR A 696 7.29 -21.31 26.68
CA THR A 696 6.02 -20.56 26.63
C THR A 696 4.84 -21.45 26.22
N LEU A 697 5.04 -22.36 25.27
CA LEU A 697 4.02 -23.34 24.87
C LEU A 697 3.71 -24.33 26.00
N ALA A 698 4.69 -24.70 26.81
CA ALA A 698 4.47 -25.52 28.00
C ALA A 698 3.56 -24.84 29.02
N LEU A 699 3.70 -23.51 29.22
CA LEU A 699 2.76 -22.74 30.04
C LEU A 699 1.36 -22.71 29.43
N CYS A 700 1.24 -22.60 28.11
CA CYS A 700 -0.04 -22.68 27.40
C CYS A 700 -0.73 -24.04 27.61
N ARG A 701 0.02 -25.15 27.47
CA ARG A 701 -0.47 -26.52 27.74
C ARG A 701 -0.88 -26.71 29.20
N ALA A 702 -0.08 -26.20 30.14
CA ALA A 702 -0.41 -26.25 31.56
C ALA A 702 -1.67 -25.44 31.90
N GLN A 703 -1.95 -24.33 31.19
CA GLN A 703 -3.22 -23.61 31.33
C GLN A 703 -4.42 -24.43 30.85
N GLN A 704 -4.23 -25.27 29.84
CA GLN A 704 -5.21 -26.24 29.33
C GLN A 704 -5.26 -27.55 30.15
N GLU A 705 -4.54 -27.63 31.28
CA GLU A 705 -4.42 -28.81 32.15
C GLU A 705 -3.72 -30.03 31.53
N ASP A 706 -3.00 -29.85 30.41
CA ASP A 706 -2.15 -30.89 29.79
C ASP A 706 -0.72 -30.82 30.32
N PHE A 707 -0.52 -31.33 31.53
CA PHE A 707 0.79 -31.32 32.21
C PHE A 707 1.79 -32.32 31.60
N SER A 708 1.32 -33.38 30.95
CA SER A 708 2.16 -34.36 30.27
C SER A 708 2.92 -33.73 29.12
N SER A 709 2.21 -33.10 28.18
CA SER A 709 2.86 -32.44 27.05
C SER A 709 3.64 -31.20 27.47
N ALA A 710 3.20 -30.49 28.52
CA ALA A 710 3.97 -29.38 29.09
C ALA A 710 5.37 -29.83 29.56
N ARG A 711 5.48 -30.96 30.26
CA ARG A 711 6.77 -31.50 30.72
C ARG A 711 7.67 -31.95 29.56
N GLU A 712 7.09 -32.59 28.54
CA GLU A 712 7.85 -32.97 27.34
C GLU A 712 8.46 -31.76 26.62
N LEU A 713 7.67 -30.68 26.49
CA LEU A 713 8.13 -29.43 25.88
C LEU A 713 9.26 -28.77 26.69
N LEU A 714 9.16 -28.79 28.02
CA LEU A 714 10.20 -28.26 28.91
C LEU A 714 11.51 -29.06 28.78
N LEU A 715 11.45 -30.40 28.74
CA LEU A 715 12.62 -31.25 28.57
C LEU A 715 13.33 -30.98 27.23
N ARG A 716 12.58 -30.94 26.12
CA ARG A 716 13.14 -30.59 24.81
C ARG A 716 13.71 -29.16 24.79
N GLY A 717 13.06 -28.23 25.50
CA GLY A 717 13.56 -26.86 25.65
C GLY A 717 14.88 -26.81 26.40
N GLU A 718 15.03 -27.60 27.47
CA GLU A 718 16.24 -27.67 28.27
C GLU A 718 17.42 -28.25 27.48
N GLU A 719 17.20 -29.29 26.67
CA GLU A 719 18.21 -29.85 25.76
C GLU A 719 18.78 -28.80 24.79
N LEU A 720 17.91 -27.94 24.24
CA LEU A 720 18.31 -26.88 23.31
C LEU A 720 19.01 -25.70 23.99
N LEU A 721 18.75 -25.48 25.28
CA LEU A 721 19.24 -24.33 26.04
C LEU A 721 20.46 -24.61 26.92
N GLN A 722 21.06 -25.80 26.86
CA GLN A 722 22.24 -26.15 27.68
C GLN A 722 23.41 -25.18 27.49
N SER A 723 23.59 -24.64 26.29
CA SER A 723 24.62 -23.66 25.95
C SER A 723 24.21 -22.20 26.24
N TYR A 724 22.99 -21.97 26.76
CA TYR A 724 22.35 -20.67 26.92
C TYR A 724 21.85 -20.49 28.36
N PRO A 725 22.74 -20.17 29.32
CA PRO A 725 22.43 -20.21 30.74
C PRO A 725 21.33 -19.23 31.17
N LEU A 726 21.20 -18.07 30.51
CA LEU A 726 20.17 -17.08 30.84
C LEU A 726 18.78 -17.58 30.45
N GLU A 727 18.64 -18.04 29.21
CA GLU A 727 17.40 -18.59 28.65
C GLU A 727 17.01 -19.90 29.35
N LEU A 728 17.99 -20.75 29.68
CA LEU A 728 17.77 -21.94 30.48
C LEU A 728 17.22 -21.59 31.87
N GLY A 729 17.79 -20.58 32.53
CA GLY A 729 17.27 -20.08 33.79
C GLY A 729 15.81 -19.59 33.71
N ILE A 730 15.47 -18.85 32.65
CA ILE A 730 14.09 -18.41 32.38
C ILE A 730 13.18 -19.62 32.14
N LEU A 731 13.62 -20.62 31.38
CA LEU A 731 12.89 -21.87 31.14
C LEU A 731 12.61 -22.60 32.46
N LEU A 732 13.61 -22.74 33.34
CA LEU A 732 13.45 -23.36 34.65
C LEU A 732 12.43 -22.60 35.51
N CYS A 733 12.41 -21.27 35.45
CA CYS A 733 11.37 -20.48 36.12
C CYS A 733 9.96 -20.78 35.58
N LYS A 734 9.81 -20.98 34.26
CA LYS A 734 8.55 -21.42 33.65
C LYS A 734 8.18 -22.83 34.10
N ALA A 735 9.15 -23.74 34.20
CA ALA A 735 8.95 -25.10 34.69
C ALA A 735 8.45 -25.14 36.15
N VAL A 736 8.99 -24.28 37.04
CA VAL A 736 8.46 -24.13 38.41
C VAL A 736 6.98 -23.74 38.40
N ARG A 737 6.57 -22.82 37.53
CA ARG A 737 5.15 -22.41 37.41
C ARG A 737 4.26 -23.56 36.92
N VAL A 738 4.73 -24.36 35.97
CA VAL A 738 4.02 -25.57 35.49
C VAL A 738 3.84 -26.58 36.63
N GLU A 739 4.88 -26.89 37.39
CA GLU A 739 4.79 -27.87 38.49
C GLU A 739 3.93 -27.36 39.65
N ARG A 740 3.99 -26.06 39.98
CA ARG A 740 3.07 -25.45 40.96
C ARG A 740 1.62 -25.60 40.53
N ARG A 741 1.31 -25.33 39.24
CA ARG A 741 -0.05 -25.48 38.69
C ARG A 741 -0.52 -26.94 38.63
N ALA A 742 0.42 -27.88 38.48
CA ALA A 742 0.16 -29.32 38.58
C ALA A 742 0.04 -29.83 40.03
N ASN A 743 0.10 -28.96 41.05
CA ASN A 743 0.13 -29.30 42.47
C ASN A 743 1.31 -30.22 42.87
N ASN A 744 2.43 -30.15 42.17
CA ASN A 744 3.66 -30.91 42.48
C ASN A 744 4.69 -30.03 43.19
N ALA A 745 4.51 -29.85 44.51
CA ALA A 745 5.35 -28.96 45.32
C ALA A 745 6.83 -29.41 45.37
N ASP A 746 7.09 -30.71 45.47
CA ASP A 746 8.45 -31.28 45.56
C ASP A 746 9.23 -31.06 44.25
N GLY A 747 8.57 -31.29 43.11
CA GLY A 747 9.12 -31.01 41.79
C GLY A 747 9.43 -29.52 41.59
N ALA A 748 8.48 -28.65 41.95
CA ALA A 748 8.68 -27.20 41.89
C ALA A 748 9.86 -26.72 42.76
N ALA A 749 10.02 -27.27 43.97
CA ALA A 749 11.13 -26.92 44.87
C ALA A 749 12.49 -27.35 44.33
N THR A 750 12.58 -28.54 43.72
CA THR A 750 13.82 -29.06 43.13
C THR A 750 14.25 -28.22 41.92
N ILE A 751 13.32 -27.91 41.02
CA ILE A 751 13.60 -27.06 39.85
C ILE A 751 14.00 -25.65 40.28
N LEU A 752 13.34 -25.08 41.29
CA LEU A 752 13.69 -23.77 41.83
C LEU A 752 15.11 -23.75 42.43
N ALA A 753 15.53 -24.81 43.11
CA ALA A 753 16.89 -24.93 43.63
C ALA A 753 17.93 -24.98 42.50
N ASN A 754 17.64 -25.71 41.40
CA ASN A 754 18.49 -25.74 40.22
C ASN A 754 18.61 -24.35 39.55
N ALA A 755 17.50 -23.61 39.45
CA ALA A 755 17.49 -22.25 38.93
C ALA A 755 18.35 -21.30 39.79
N LYS A 756 18.26 -21.40 41.13
CA LYS A 756 19.10 -20.60 42.04
C LYS A 756 20.57 -20.90 41.88
N LYS A 757 20.92 -22.19 41.86
CA LYS A 757 22.30 -22.63 41.65
C LYS A 757 22.86 -22.12 40.32
N LEU A 758 22.06 -22.20 39.24
CA LEU A 758 22.45 -21.67 37.93
C LEU A 758 22.69 -20.16 37.97
N ALA A 759 21.86 -19.41 38.69
CA ALA A 759 22.04 -17.96 38.84
C ALA A 759 23.33 -17.59 39.60
N GLU A 760 23.68 -18.38 40.64
CA GLU A 760 24.92 -18.24 41.40
C GLU A 760 26.15 -18.60 40.56
N ASP A 761 26.14 -19.77 39.93
CA ASP A 761 27.26 -20.30 39.12
C ASP A 761 27.60 -19.35 37.95
N GLN A 762 26.60 -18.67 37.39
CA GLN A 762 26.74 -17.79 36.22
C GLN A 762 26.86 -16.30 36.58
N SER A 763 26.89 -15.94 37.87
CA SER A 763 26.99 -14.54 38.33
C SER A 763 25.96 -13.61 37.65
N ILE A 764 24.71 -14.05 37.56
CA ILE A 764 23.66 -13.36 36.80
C ILE A 764 23.39 -11.97 37.39
N ALA A 765 23.31 -10.96 36.51
CA ALA A 765 23.07 -9.58 36.91
C ALA A 765 21.70 -9.41 37.61
N PRO A 766 21.61 -8.67 38.74
CA PRO A 766 20.38 -8.52 39.54
C PRO A 766 19.17 -7.93 38.77
N GLY A 767 19.39 -7.19 37.69
CA GLY A 767 18.34 -6.60 36.85
C GLY A 767 17.88 -7.46 35.66
N SER A 768 18.53 -8.60 35.41
CA SER A 768 18.21 -9.49 34.30
C SER A 768 16.78 -10.04 34.41
N GLU A 769 16.20 -10.45 33.27
CA GLU A 769 14.88 -11.09 33.26
C GLU A 769 14.85 -12.38 34.10
N PHE A 770 15.93 -13.17 34.05
CA PHE A 770 16.06 -14.37 34.87
C PHE A 770 16.03 -14.05 36.37
N ALA A 771 16.83 -13.06 36.82
CA ALA A 771 16.85 -12.66 38.23
C ALA A 771 15.49 -12.13 38.72
N ARG A 772 14.77 -11.37 37.88
CA ARG A 772 13.40 -10.89 38.19
C ARG A 772 12.39 -12.03 38.31
N ASN A 773 12.43 -12.98 37.38
CA ASN A 773 11.58 -14.18 37.42
C ASN A 773 11.84 -15.00 38.69
N LEU A 774 13.11 -15.18 39.06
CA LEU A 774 13.52 -15.91 40.26
C LEU A 774 13.03 -15.23 41.54
N ALA A 775 13.21 -13.91 41.66
CA ALA A 775 12.74 -13.12 42.81
C ALA A 775 11.21 -13.18 42.98
N THR A 776 10.46 -13.24 41.87
CA THR A 776 9.00 -13.40 41.89
C THR A 776 8.61 -14.78 42.44
N LEU A 777 9.33 -15.83 42.07
CA LEU A 777 9.07 -17.20 42.55
C LEU A 777 9.41 -17.40 44.03
N ASP A 778 10.35 -16.60 44.55
CA ASP A 778 10.81 -16.59 45.95
C ASP A 778 9.96 -15.73 46.90
N GLY A 779 9.01 -14.94 46.38
CA GLY A 779 8.12 -14.10 47.20
C GLY A 779 8.81 -12.90 47.85
N THR A 780 10.03 -12.53 47.43
CA THR A 780 10.83 -11.45 48.03
C THR A 780 10.57 -10.07 47.42
N ASN A 781 9.76 -9.99 46.35
CA ASN A 781 9.38 -8.75 45.68
C ASN A 781 7.84 -8.64 45.58
N SER A 782 7.20 -7.91 46.49
CA SER A 782 5.76 -7.61 46.44
C SER A 782 5.42 -6.38 45.57
N SER A 783 6.42 -5.76 44.95
CA SER A 783 6.32 -4.47 44.27
C SER A 783 6.85 -4.45 42.82
N SER A 784 6.62 -5.51 42.04
CA SER A 784 6.85 -5.49 40.59
C SER A 784 5.63 -5.99 39.83
N THR A 785 4.85 -5.05 39.29
CA THR A 785 3.58 -5.24 38.58
C THR A 785 3.71 -5.92 37.20
N PHE A 786 4.82 -6.59 36.89
CA PHE A 786 5.02 -7.22 35.59
C PHE A 786 5.73 -8.56 35.75
N LEU A 787 4.91 -9.59 35.96
CA LEU A 787 5.02 -11.01 35.58
C LEU A 787 4.04 -11.78 36.47
N ILE A 788 2.74 -11.62 36.18
CA ILE A 788 1.63 -12.18 36.97
C ILE A 788 1.48 -13.68 36.69
N ASP A 789 1.14 -14.39 37.76
CA ASP A 789 0.70 -15.79 37.82
C ASP A 789 -0.28 -16.16 36.69
N PRO A 790 0.00 -17.19 35.87
CA PRO A 790 -1.02 -17.75 34.99
C PRO A 790 -1.98 -18.55 35.88
N GLY A 791 -3.05 -17.91 36.37
CA GLY A 791 -3.98 -18.55 37.30
C GLY A 791 -5.10 -17.65 37.80
N GLU A 792 -4.85 -16.35 37.93
CA GLU A 792 -5.92 -15.37 38.15
C GLU A 792 -6.21 -14.65 36.82
N PRO A 793 -7.50 -14.35 36.51
CA PRO A 793 -7.79 -13.43 35.43
C PRO A 793 -7.06 -12.12 35.74
N VAL A 794 -6.01 -11.84 34.97
CA VAL A 794 -5.41 -10.51 34.92
C VAL A 794 -6.51 -9.61 34.42
N ALA A 795 -7.23 -8.97 35.35
CA ALA A 795 -8.02 -7.80 35.06
C ALA A 795 -7.06 -6.85 34.36
N ALA A 796 -7.26 -6.70 33.04
CA ALA A 796 -6.38 -6.00 32.13
C ALA A 796 -5.76 -4.79 32.81
N ALA A 797 -4.42 -4.75 32.88
CA ALA A 797 -3.70 -3.56 33.28
C ALA A 797 -3.91 -2.51 32.18
N ARG A 798 -5.08 -1.88 32.21
CA ARG A 798 -5.43 -0.68 31.48
C ARG A 798 -4.83 0.52 32.24
N PRO A 799 -4.46 1.61 31.55
CA PRO A 799 -4.07 2.87 32.18
C PRO A 799 -5.18 3.46 33.10
N ASP A 800 -6.38 2.86 33.08
CA ASP A 800 -7.55 3.18 33.92
C ASP A 800 -7.30 3.11 35.45
N ARG A 801 -6.23 2.45 35.93
CA ARG A 801 -6.03 2.21 37.37
C ARG A 801 -5.57 3.41 38.22
N LYS A 802 -5.46 4.63 37.66
CA LYS A 802 -5.24 5.85 38.48
C LYS A 802 -6.48 6.73 38.68
N ILE A 803 -7.56 6.51 37.94
CA ILE A 803 -8.77 7.32 38.05
C ILE A 803 -9.94 6.42 38.46
N CYS A 804 -10.25 6.42 39.75
CA CYS A 804 -11.40 5.70 40.32
C CYS A 804 -12.41 6.69 40.89
N ALA A 805 -13.60 6.19 41.25
CA ALA A 805 -14.56 6.97 42.01
C ALA A 805 -13.90 7.55 43.27
N GLY A 806 -13.98 8.87 43.44
CA GLY A 806 -13.31 9.62 44.50
C GLY A 806 -11.98 10.28 44.10
N THR A 807 -11.39 9.94 42.94
CA THR A 807 -10.18 10.62 42.44
C THR A 807 -10.47 12.12 42.23
N ARG A 808 -9.60 12.97 42.80
CA ARG A 808 -9.67 14.43 42.62
C ARG A 808 -8.80 14.84 41.45
N ILE A 809 -9.40 15.53 40.48
CA ILE A 809 -8.73 16.09 39.30
C ILE A 809 -9.00 17.59 39.33
N GLU A 810 -8.01 18.35 39.80
CA GLU A 810 -8.15 19.79 40.09
C GLU A 810 -9.42 20.11 40.91
N ARG A 811 -10.39 20.81 40.29
CA ARG A 811 -11.68 21.24 40.87
C ARG A 811 -12.81 20.21 40.71
N TYR A 812 -12.54 19.05 40.11
CA TYR A 812 -13.50 17.99 39.85
C TYR A 812 -13.21 16.73 40.68
N VAL A 813 -14.26 16.00 41.05
CA VAL A 813 -14.18 14.67 41.68
C VAL A 813 -14.82 13.66 40.75
N VAL A 814 -14.11 12.57 40.46
CA VAL A 814 -14.65 11.49 39.66
C VAL A 814 -15.70 10.72 40.46
N GLU A 815 -16.90 10.55 39.90
CA GLU A 815 -17.99 9.79 40.50
C GLU A 815 -18.04 8.36 39.98
N SER A 816 -17.98 8.19 38.65
CA SER A 816 -18.09 6.88 38.00
C SER A 816 -17.50 6.89 36.59
N LEU A 817 -17.23 5.70 36.04
CA LEU A 817 -16.91 5.52 34.63
C LEU A 817 -18.19 5.60 33.79
N VAL A 818 -18.18 6.35 32.67
CA VAL A 818 -19.31 6.49 31.75
C VAL A 818 -19.12 5.63 30.50
N GLY A 819 -17.90 5.56 29.96
CA GLY A 819 -17.61 4.76 28.78
C GLY A 819 -16.11 4.63 28.50
N ASN A 820 -15.71 3.51 27.87
CA ASN A 820 -14.33 3.25 27.50
C ASN A 820 -14.26 2.95 25.99
N GLY A 821 -13.46 3.72 25.26
CA GLY A 821 -13.27 3.59 23.81
C GLY A 821 -11.81 3.38 23.44
N ALA A 822 -11.55 3.01 22.17
CA ALA A 822 -10.20 2.65 21.70
C ALA A 822 -9.13 3.75 21.89
N MET A 823 -9.53 5.02 21.97
CA MET A 823 -8.61 6.17 22.08
C MET A 823 -8.84 7.03 23.33
N ALA A 824 -9.92 6.81 24.08
CA ALA A 824 -10.28 7.65 25.23
C ALA A 824 -11.20 6.92 26.23
N THR A 825 -11.14 7.35 27.49
CA THR A 825 -12.09 6.97 28.54
C THR A 825 -12.88 8.18 29.02
N VAL A 826 -14.19 8.01 29.19
CA VAL A 826 -15.10 9.05 29.66
C VAL A 826 -15.57 8.74 31.08
N PHE A 827 -15.40 9.68 32.00
CA PHE A 827 -15.83 9.59 33.40
C PHE A 827 -16.91 10.61 33.72
N LYS A 828 -17.82 10.28 34.63
CA LYS A 828 -18.73 11.22 35.27
C LYS A 828 -17.97 11.93 36.38
N VAL A 829 -17.98 13.26 36.35
CA VAL A 829 -17.26 14.08 37.33
C VAL A 829 -18.14 15.17 37.91
N ARG A 830 -17.94 15.49 39.18
CA ARG A 830 -18.65 16.55 39.89
C ARG A 830 -17.71 17.69 40.22
N HIS A 831 -18.10 18.91 39.86
CA HIS A 831 -17.36 20.11 40.24
C HIS A 831 -17.55 20.37 41.75
N GLN A 832 -16.47 20.51 42.51
CA GLN A 832 -16.51 20.55 43.98
C GLN A 832 -17.27 21.76 44.55
N GLN A 833 -17.08 22.95 43.96
CA GLN A 833 -17.71 24.18 44.46
C GLN A 833 -19.13 24.40 43.91
N LEU A 834 -19.30 24.25 42.60
CA LEU A 834 -20.59 24.44 41.91
C LEU A 834 -21.56 23.27 42.07
N ASN A 835 -21.08 22.11 42.53
CA ASN A 835 -21.84 20.86 42.65
C ASN A 835 -22.49 20.35 41.34
N SER A 836 -22.09 20.92 40.20
CA SER A 836 -22.55 20.58 38.86
C SER A 836 -21.84 19.34 38.30
N VAL A 837 -22.56 18.50 37.57
CA VAL A 837 -22.07 17.22 37.02
C VAL A 837 -21.70 17.36 35.55
N HIS A 838 -20.56 16.77 35.17
CA HIS A 838 -19.94 16.86 33.84
C HIS A 838 -19.41 15.50 33.39
N ALA A 839 -19.04 15.39 32.12
CA ALA A 839 -18.29 14.27 31.56
C ALA A 839 -16.82 14.67 31.37
N LEU A 840 -15.88 13.83 31.79
CA LEU A 840 -14.44 14.01 31.59
C LEU A 840 -13.95 12.98 30.59
N LYS A 841 -13.52 13.39 29.40
CA LYS A 841 -12.89 12.53 28.40
C LYS A 841 -11.37 12.60 28.51
N VAL A 842 -10.74 11.49 28.89
CA VAL A 842 -9.29 11.31 29.05
C VAL A 842 -8.77 10.53 27.86
N LEU A 843 -7.78 11.06 27.14
CA LEU A 843 -7.22 10.43 25.93
C LEU A 843 -5.95 9.63 26.25
N PHE A 844 -5.74 8.54 25.50
CA PHE A 844 -4.64 7.59 25.77
C PHE A 844 -3.33 7.89 25.01
N VAL A 845 -3.33 8.82 24.05
CA VAL A 845 -2.20 9.04 23.12
C VAL A 845 -1.20 10.05 23.68
N ARG A 846 0.08 9.63 23.81
CA ARG A 846 1.19 10.43 24.37
C ARG A 846 2.21 10.85 23.30
N THR A 847 1.85 11.80 22.44
CA THR A 847 2.83 12.53 21.62
C THR A 847 2.59 14.04 21.73
N HIS A 848 3.65 14.84 21.82
CA HIS A 848 3.56 16.30 21.95
C HIS A 848 2.86 16.99 20.76
N ALA A 849 2.85 16.35 19.57
CA ALA A 849 2.14 16.85 18.40
C ALA A 849 0.62 16.67 18.53
N VAL A 850 0.17 15.52 19.05
CA VAL A 850 -1.25 15.24 19.33
C VAL A 850 -1.73 16.09 20.49
N GLU A 851 -0.94 16.24 21.55
CA GLU A 851 -1.24 17.10 22.69
C GLU A 851 -1.49 18.57 22.29
N ARG A 852 -0.59 19.19 21.50
CA ARG A 852 -0.76 20.59 21.04
C ARG A 852 -1.97 20.79 20.12
N ARG A 853 -2.20 19.88 19.17
CA ARG A 853 -3.33 19.98 18.23
C ARG A 853 -4.66 19.66 18.90
N LEU A 854 -4.68 18.75 19.88
CA LEU A 854 -5.85 18.47 20.70
C LEU A 854 -6.26 19.66 21.56
N LEU A 855 -5.29 20.34 22.18
CA LEU A 855 -5.55 21.56 22.94
C LEU A 855 -6.14 22.65 22.04
N GLN A 856 -5.64 22.78 20.80
CA GLN A 856 -6.24 23.68 19.80
C GLN A 856 -7.68 23.27 19.45
N GLU A 857 -7.96 21.99 19.23
CA GLU A 857 -9.30 21.52 18.86
C GLU A 857 -10.31 21.59 20.03
N GLY A 858 -9.89 21.29 21.26
CA GLY A 858 -10.68 21.50 22.47
C GLY A 858 -11.01 22.98 22.68
N MET A 859 -10.07 23.88 22.38
CA MET A 859 -10.32 25.33 22.36
C MET A 859 -11.31 25.74 21.26
N PHE A 860 -11.27 25.13 20.07
CA PHE A 860 -12.22 25.41 18.99
C PHE A 860 -13.62 24.87 19.30
N GLN A 861 -13.76 23.65 19.84
CA GLN A 861 -15.05 23.10 20.27
C GLN A 861 -15.66 23.89 21.43
N GLY A 862 -14.83 24.41 22.35
CA GLY A 862 -15.29 25.29 23.44
C GLY A 862 -15.95 26.59 22.97
N GLN A 863 -15.73 27.01 21.71
CA GLN A 863 -16.39 28.18 21.11
C GLN A 863 -17.75 27.84 20.47
N LEU A 864 -18.07 26.55 20.28
CA LEU A 864 -19.31 26.09 19.65
C LEU A 864 -20.43 25.96 20.69
N GLN A 865 -21.12 27.06 20.98
CA GLN A 865 -22.34 27.02 21.79
C GLN A 865 -23.57 26.78 20.90
N HIS A 866 -23.98 25.53 20.78
CA HIS A 866 -25.17 25.17 20.01
C HIS A 866 -25.99 24.06 20.69
N PRO A 867 -27.34 24.12 20.71
CA PRO A 867 -28.17 23.10 21.35
C PRO A 867 -27.93 21.66 20.86
N ASN A 868 -27.48 21.48 19.62
CA ASN A 868 -27.22 20.17 18.99
C ASN A 868 -25.73 19.78 18.92
N ILE A 869 -24.85 20.43 19.68
CA ILE A 869 -23.42 20.08 19.81
C ILE A 869 -23.12 19.88 21.30
N VAL A 870 -22.30 18.87 21.63
CA VAL A 870 -21.82 18.65 23.00
C VAL A 870 -20.86 19.77 23.37
N MET A 871 -21.19 20.53 24.42
CA MET A 871 -20.37 21.63 24.91
C MET A 871 -19.13 21.14 25.66
N VAL A 872 -17.96 21.64 25.27
CA VAL A 872 -16.71 21.52 26.04
C VAL A 872 -16.60 22.74 26.95
N THR A 873 -16.54 22.52 28.26
CA THR A 873 -16.52 23.59 29.26
C THR A 873 -15.13 23.91 29.77
N ASP A 874 -14.20 22.94 29.72
CA ASP A 874 -12.90 23.07 30.36
C ASP A 874 -11.88 22.07 29.78
N VAL A 875 -10.60 22.34 30.02
CA VAL A 875 -9.50 21.40 29.73
C VAL A 875 -8.67 21.23 30.99
N VAL A 876 -8.40 19.98 31.36
CA VAL A 876 -7.65 19.60 32.57
C VAL A 876 -6.45 18.74 32.21
N ASP A 877 -5.36 18.84 32.98
CA ASP A 877 -4.22 17.93 32.85
C ASP A 877 -4.32 16.81 33.90
N ILE A 878 -4.16 15.56 33.45
CA ILE A 878 -4.23 14.37 34.29
C ILE A 878 -2.95 13.56 34.13
N ASN A 879 -1.94 13.86 34.96
CA ASN A 879 -0.64 13.18 34.95
C ASN A 879 0.08 13.23 33.58
N GLY A 880 0.05 14.38 32.90
CA GLY A 880 0.65 14.56 31.58
C GLY A 880 -0.22 13.97 30.45
N SER A 881 -1.53 13.89 30.66
CA SER A 881 -2.50 13.47 29.65
C SER A 881 -3.66 14.46 29.64
N PRO A 882 -3.94 15.12 28.50
CA PRO A 882 -5.01 16.11 28.43
C PRO A 882 -6.39 15.45 28.57
N GLY A 883 -7.24 16.07 29.37
CA GLY A 883 -8.64 15.70 29.57
C GLY A 883 -9.57 16.85 29.19
N LEU A 884 -10.67 16.52 28.51
CA LEU A 884 -11.72 17.49 28.16
C LEU A 884 -12.89 17.34 29.12
N ILE A 885 -13.29 18.43 29.76
CA ILE A 885 -14.54 18.50 30.53
C ILE A 885 -15.65 18.95 29.60
N MET A 886 -16.73 18.19 29.57
CA MET A 886 -17.84 18.33 28.64
C MET A 886 -19.16 18.27 29.41
N GLU A 887 -20.24 18.76 28.81
CA GLU A 887 -21.57 18.48 29.33
C GLU A 887 -21.85 16.96 29.34
N LEU A 888 -22.46 16.46 30.41
CA LEU A 888 -22.88 15.07 30.51
C LEU A 888 -24.24 14.90 29.83
N ILE A 889 -24.31 14.07 28.78
CA ILE A 889 -25.57 13.76 28.09
C ILE A 889 -26.19 12.52 28.72
N ALA A 890 -27.34 12.70 29.37
CA ALA A 890 -28.12 11.61 29.93
C ALA A 890 -29.03 11.00 28.84
N GLY A 891 -28.55 9.91 28.24
CA GLY A 891 -29.27 9.09 27.26
C GLY A 891 -28.34 8.36 26.28
N PRO A 892 -28.89 7.50 25.40
CA PRO A 892 -28.11 6.61 24.55
C PRO A 892 -27.47 7.34 23.37
N SER A 893 -26.60 6.65 22.65
CA SER A 893 -26.18 7.06 21.30
C SER A 893 -27.26 6.76 20.26
N LEU A 894 -27.21 7.43 19.11
CA LEU A 894 -28.10 7.13 17.98
C LEU A 894 -27.90 5.70 17.48
N ALA A 895 -26.67 5.17 17.54
CA ALA A 895 -26.38 3.78 17.20
C ALA A 895 -27.16 2.77 18.07
N GLU A 896 -27.35 3.06 19.35
CA GLU A 896 -28.11 2.21 20.26
C GLU A 896 -29.61 2.32 20.00
N LEU A 897 -30.12 3.54 19.78
CA LEU A 897 -31.53 3.72 19.42
C LEU A 897 -31.90 2.97 18.12
N LEU A 898 -31.02 2.99 17.11
CA LEU A 898 -31.25 2.31 15.84
C LEU A 898 -31.31 0.77 15.97
N LYS A 899 -30.76 0.18 17.04
CA LYS A 899 -30.89 -1.27 17.33
C LYS A 899 -32.28 -1.67 17.79
N GLU A 900 -33.05 -0.73 18.35
CA GLU A 900 -34.42 -0.99 18.84
C GLU A 900 -35.44 -1.16 17.71
N GLY A 901 -35.05 -0.83 16.48
CA GLY A 901 -35.84 -1.02 15.28
C GLY A 901 -36.09 0.25 14.50
N LYS A 902 -36.91 0.13 13.45
CA LYS A 902 -37.20 1.22 12.51
C LYS A 902 -38.01 2.34 13.18
N LEU A 903 -37.51 3.57 13.09
CA LEU A 903 -38.17 4.76 13.61
C LEU A 903 -39.39 5.16 12.76
N LYS A 904 -40.39 5.77 13.40
CA LYS A 904 -41.48 6.43 12.66
C LYS A 904 -40.92 7.64 11.93
N LEU A 905 -41.48 7.97 10.76
CA LEU A 905 -40.96 9.04 9.90
C LEU A 905 -40.86 10.40 10.62
N ASN A 906 -41.85 10.73 11.46
CA ASN A 906 -41.83 11.96 12.27
C ASN A 906 -40.73 11.99 13.33
N GLN A 907 -40.36 10.83 13.89
CA GLN A 907 -39.23 10.69 14.83
C GLN A 907 -37.90 10.85 14.07
N ALA A 908 -37.77 10.20 12.92
CA ALA A 908 -36.60 10.30 12.07
C ALA A 908 -36.39 11.74 11.56
N ASP A 909 -37.45 12.42 11.14
CA ASP A 909 -37.41 13.84 10.73
C ASP A 909 -36.91 14.76 11.85
N ALA A 910 -37.44 14.60 13.07
CA ALA A 910 -37.06 15.44 14.20
C ALA A 910 -35.56 15.27 14.56
N LEU A 911 -35.07 14.03 14.57
CA LEU A 911 -33.65 13.73 14.79
C LEU A 911 -32.77 14.26 13.64
N ALA A 912 -33.17 14.02 12.39
CA ALA A 912 -32.46 14.50 11.21
C ALA A 912 -32.29 16.02 11.23
N ILE A 913 -33.35 16.77 11.52
CA ILE A 913 -33.30 18.24 11.61
C ILE A 913 -32.33 18.70 12.72
N GLY A 914 -32.36 18.05 13.89
CA GLY A 914 -31.44 18.37 14.98
C GLY A 914 -29.98 18.11 14.62
N ILE A 915 -29.68 16.95 14.00
CA ILE A 915 -28.34 16.58 13.55
C ILE A 915 -27.84 17.56 12.48
N LEU A 916 -28.65 17.84 11.45
CA LEU A 916 -28.29 18.77 10.38
C LEU A 916 -28.05 20.20 10.90
N LYS A 917 -28.85 20.68 11.87
CA LYS A 917 -28.60 21.97 12.54
C LYS A 917 -27.27 21.98 13.30
N GLY A 918 -26.94 20.88 13.97
CA GLY A 918 -25.67 20.73 14.67
C GLY A 918 -24.46 20.78 13.73
N VAL A 919 -24.45 19.98 12.66
CA VAL A 919 -23.33 19.98 11.70
C VAL A 919 -23.22 21.33 10.99
N ARG A 920 -24.36 21.93 10.61
CA ARG A 920 -24.36 23.28 10.04
C ARG A 920 -23.69 24.31 10.96
N ALA A 921 -24.01 24.29 12.25
CA ALA A 921 -23.40 25.22 13.20
C ALA A 921 -21.88 25.03 13.30
N ALA A 922 -21.39 23.79 13.21
CA ALA A 922 -19.96 23.51 13.15
C ALA A 922 -19.31 24.02 11.85
N HIS A 923 -19.93 23.77 10.68
CA HIS A 923 -19.43 24.25 9.38
C HIS A 923 -19.40 25.78 9.30
N GLN A 924 -20.42 26.48 9.82
CA GLN A 924 -20.46 27.94 9.89
C GLN A 924 -19.36 28.54 10.79
N ALA A 925 -18.89 27.77 11.77
CA ALA A 925 -17.75 28.11 12.60
C ALA A 925 -16.39 27.64 12.01
N GLY A 926 -16.40 27.10 10.79
CA GLY A 926 -15.20 26.63 10.09
C GLY A 926 -14.68 25.26 10.54
N VAL A 927 -15.48 24.47 11.26
CA VAL A 927 -15.09 23.17 11.80
C VAL A 927 -15.73 22.04 10.99
N VAL A 928 -14.91 21.16 10.40
CA VAL A 928 -15.35 19.94 9.68
C VAL A 928 -15.14 18.72 10.58
N HIS A 929 -16.15 17.86 10.73
CA HIS A 929 -16.14 16.76 11.71
C HIS A 929 -15.32 15.54 11.27
N ARG A 930 -15.41 15.14 9.98
CA ARG A 930 -14.63 14.07 9.32
C ARG A 930 -14.82 12.62 9.80
N ASP A 931 -15.40 12.39 10.97
CA ASP A 931 -15.76 11.05 11.50
C ASP A 931 -17.23 10.99 11.97
N LEU A 932 -18.17 11.50 11.17
CA LEU A 932 -19.60 11.44 11.53
C LEU A 932 -20.14 10.01 11.39
N LYS A 933 -20.72 9.51 12.47
CA LYS A 933 -21.36 8.18 12.54
C LYS A 933 -22.42 8.14 13.66
N PRO A 934 -23.37 7.20 13.66
CA PRO A 934 -24.41 7.14 14.68
C PRO A 934 -23.90 7.02 16.13
N ALA A 935 -22.72 6.45 16.35
CA ALA A 935 -22.11 6.36 17.69
C ALA A 935 -21.65 7.72 18.26
N ASN A 936 -21.40 8.71 17.38
CA ASN A 936 -20.94 10.06 17.76
C ASN A 936 -22.12 11.05 17.93
N ILE A 937 -23.36 10.58 17.84
CA ILE A 937 -24.56 11.39 18.06
C ILE A 937 -25.23 10.89 19.34
N LEU A 938 -25.09 11.67 20.41
CA LEU A 938 -25.68 11.38 21.71
C LEU A 938 -27.10 11.92 21.78
N LEU A 939 -28.00 11.22 22.47
CA LEU A 939 -29.42 11.57 22.55
C LEU A 939 -29.78 11.97 23.97
N GLN A 940 -29.97 13.27 24.20
CA GLN A 940 -30.48 13.75 25.48
C GLN A 940 -31.97 13.39 25.61
N VAL A 941 -32.34 12.68 26.68
CA VAL A 941 -33.75 12.39 26.93
C VAL A 941 -34.45 13.63 27.48
N THR A 942 -35.52 14.08 26.83
CA THR A 942 -36.38 15.18 27.26
C THR A 942 -37.78 14.67 27.61
N ASN A 943 -38.66 15.55 28.09
CA ASN A 943 -40.05 15.19 28.37
C ASN A 943 -40.89 14.95 27.10
N VAL A 944 -40.36 15.31 25.93
CA VAL A 944 -41.06 15.24 24.64
C VAL A 944 -40.34 14.34 23.63
N GLY A 945 -39.27 13.63 24.03
CA GLY A 945 -38.49 12.76 23.15
C GLY A 945 -36.98 12.92 23.29
N PHE A 946 -36.25 12.43 22.29
CA PHE A 946 -34.80 12.56 22.22
C PHE A 946 -34.38 13.84 21.51
N HIS A 947 -33.37 14.52 22.06
CA HIS A 947 -32.72 15.68 21.44
C HIS A 947 -31.27 15.34 21.07
N PRO A 948 -30.90 15.35 19.78
CA PRO A 948 -29.58 14.89 19.35
C PRO A 948 -28.50 15.95 19.57
N LYS A 949 -27.35 15.50 20.06
CA LYS A 949 -26.14 16.30 20.26
C LYS A 949 -24.93 15.59 19.66
N ILE A 950 -24.21 16.30 18.81
CA ILE A 950 -23.02 15.78 18.13
C ILE A 950 -21.83 15.87 19.09
N ALA A 951 -21.14 14.75 19.28
CA ALA A 951 -19.93 14.62 20.07
C ALA A 951 -18.75 14.24 19.16
N ASP A 952 -17.54 14.29 19.70
CA ASP A 952 -16.35 13.65 19.12
C ASP A 952 -15.94 14.15 17.71
N PHE A 953 -15.74 15.46 17.55
CA PHE A 953 -15.13 15.98 16.33
C PHE A 953 -13.71 15.42 16.18
N GLY A 954 -13.46 14.73 15.06
CA GLY A 954 -12.20 14.68 14.33
C GLY A 954 -10.93 14.06 14.94
N LEU A 955 -10.86 13.76 16.25
CA LEU A 955 -9.60 13.38 16.92
C LEU A 955 -8.90 12.14 16.34
N SER A 956 -9.63 11.25 15.67
CA SER A 956 -9.19 9.92 15.24
C SER A 956 -8.40 9.92 13.91
N LYS A 957 -8.55 10.91 13.03
CA LYS A 957 -7.80 10.98 11.75
C LYS A 957 -6.66 12.01 11.71
N LEU A 958 -6.59 12.91 12.68
CA LEU A 958 -5.51 13.90 12.78
C LEU A 958 -4.17 13.30 13.23
N ILE A 959 -4.21 12.12 13.87
CA ILE A 959 -3.03 11.32 14.24
C ILE A 959 -2.41 10.66 13.00
N LEU A 960 -3.21 10.36 11.98
CA LEU A 960 -2.78 9.71 10.73
C LEU A 960 -2.22 10.68 9.68
N GLN A 961 -2.29 12.00 9.91
CA GLN A 961 -1.78 13.00 8.97
C GLN A 961 -0.28 13.33 9.18
N ASP A 962 0.31 12.93 10.30
CA ASP A 962 1.77 12.93 10.50
C ASP A 962 2.40 11.56 10.14
N GLU A 963 1.61 10.60 9.66
CA GLU A 963 2.13 9.41 8.99
C GLU A 963 2.36 9.75 7.51
N ASP A 964 3.62 9.98 7.14
CA ASP A 964 4.05 10.00 5.76
C ASP A 964 3.58 8.74 5.02
N GLU A 965 3.23 8.96 3.76
CA GLU A 965 2.67 8.04 2.76
C GLU A 965 3.19 6.59 2.87
N GLY A 966 2.32 5.67 3.32
CA GLY A 966 2.65 4.24 3.30
C GLY A 966 1.59 3.30 3.90
N LEU A 967 0.70 3.78 4.76
CA LEU A 967 -0.30 2.95 5.45
C LEU A 967 -1.65 2.89 4.70
N THR A 968 -1.64 2.31 3.51
CA THR A 968 -2.84 1.70 2.89
C THR A 968 -2.72 0.18 2.76
N ARG A 969 -1.74 -0.46 3.43
CA ARG A 969 -1.48 -1.91 3.33
C ARG A 969 -1.64 -2.75 4.60
N SER A 970 -1.89 -2.16 5.77
CA SER A 970 -2.38 -2.93 6.93
C SER A 970 -3.88 -2.66 7.08
N GLY A 971 -4.69 -3.70 6.92
CA GLY A 971 -6.16 -3.63 6.90
C GLY A 971 -6.85 -3.21 8.21
N VAL A 972 -6.21 -2.38 9.04
CA VAL A 972 -6.82 -1.76 10.22
C VAL A 972 -7.38 -0.40 9.80
N THR A 973 -8.49 -0.42 9.07
CA THR A 973 -9.28 0.80 8.82
C THR A 973 -9.93 1.21 10.15
N MET A 974 -9.34 2.16 10.87
CA MET A 974 -9.96 2.74 12.08
C MET A 974 -11.13 3.64 11.65
N GLY A 975 -12.33 3.05 11.62
CA GLY A 975 -13.60 3.69 11.31
C GLY A 975 -14.58 2.65 10.79
N THR A 976 -15.89 2.83 11.04
CA THR A 976 -16.90 1.95 10.41
C THR A 976 -17.01 2.37 8.93
N PRO A 977 -16.52 1.58 7.96
CA PRO A 977 -16.29 2.07 6.60
C PRO A 977 -17.56 2.52 5.87
N CYS A 978 -18.74 2.07 6.33
CA CYS A 978 -20.04 2.34 5.72
C CYS A 978 -20.53 3.80 5.83
N TYR A 979 -19.87 4.67 6.60
CA TYR A 979 -20.19 6.11 6.67
C TYR A 979 -19.11 7.00 6.05
N MET A 980 -17.97 6.45 5.63
CA MET A 980 -16.84 7.22 5.13
C MET A 980 -17.12 7.74 3.71
N ALA A 981 -16.73 8.97 3.40
CA ALA A 981 -16.88 9.51 2.04
C ALA A 981 -15.87 8.87 1.05
N PRO A 982 -16.20 8.69 -0.23
CA PRO A 982 -15.31 8.09 -1.23
C PRO A 982 -13.94 8.78 -1.32
N GLU A 983 -13.91 10.11 -1.24
CA GLU A 983 -12.68 10.90 -1.25
C GLU A 983 -11.82 10.64 0.00
N GLN A 984 -12.42 10.35 1.16
CA GLN A 984 -11.68 10.01 2.38
C GLN A 984 -11.00 8.63 2.30
N ILE A 985 -11.41 7.78 1.36
CA ILE A 985 -10.79 6.48 1.06
C ILE A 985 -9.65 6.65 0.05
N ARG A 986 -9.80 7.56 -0.93
CA ARG A 986 -8.87 7.75 -2.05
C ARG A 986 -7.71 8.71 -1.74
N ASP A 987 -7.99 9.82 -1.05
CA ASP A 987 -7.00 10.86 -0.71
C ASP A 987 -7.46 11.65 0.54
N SER A 988 -6.87 11.34 1.69
CA SER A 988 -7.20 11.96 2.98
C SER A 988 -6.69 13.40 3.14
N LYS A 989 -5.87 13.92 2.21
CA LYS A 989 -5.23 15.24 2.32
C LYS A 989 -6.11 16.39 1.80
N ARG A 990 -7.15 16.11 0.99
CA ARG A 990 -8.01 17.12 0.32
C ARG A 990 -9.51 17.00 0.67
N VAL A 991 -9.82 16.73 1.92
CA VAL A 991 -11.19 16.54 2.43
C VAL A 991 -11.77 17.85 2.96
N ASP A 992 -12.81 18.35 2.28
CA ASP A 992 -13.61 19.54 2.68
C ASP A 992 -14.91 19.15 3.41
N GLU A 993 -15.77 20.14 3.67
CA GLU A 993 -17.04 19.95 4.38
C GLU A 993 -18.01 18.97 3.70
N ARG A 994 -17.85 18.69 2.41
CA ARG A 994 -18.74 17.78 1.66
C ARG A 994 -18.58 16.32 2.07
N ALA A 995 -17.48 15.94 2.73
CA ALA A 995 -17.33 14.61 3.29
C ALA A 995 -18.27 14.36 4.48
N ASP A 996 -18.54 15.40 5.30
CA ASP A 996 -19.55 15.33 6.34
C ASP A 996 -20.95 15.19 5.73
N ILE A 997 -21.21 15.83 4.59
CA ILE A 997 -22.48 15.71 3.85
C ILE A 997 -22.71 14.27 3.39
N PHE A 998 -21.68 13.58 2.90
CA PHE A 998 -21.80 12.15 2.55
C PHE A 998 -22.09 11.28 3.77
N SER A 999 -21.35 11.51 4.86
CA SER A 999 -21.52 10.80 6.13
C SER A 999 -22.95 11.00 6.68
N LEU A 1000 -23.46 12.23 6.62
CA LEU A 1000 -24.84 12.57 6.93
C LEU A 1000 -25.82 11.83 6.02
N GLY A 1001 -25.57 11.76 4.71
CA GLY A 1001 -26.38 10.98 3.78
C GLY A 1001 -26.53 9.51 4.20
N ALA A 1002 -25.44 8.88 4.66
CA ALA A 1002 -25.45 7.50 5.14
C ALA A 1002 -26.22 7.36 6.48
N ILE A 1003 -26.05 8.29 7.42
CA ILE A 1003 -26.79 8.33 8.69
C ILE A 1003 -28.29 8.55 8.45
N LEU A 1004 -28.65 9.47 7.55
CA LEU A 1004 -30.03 9.78 7.20
C LEU A 1004 -30.72 8.61 6.48
N PHE A 1005 -29.99 7.89 5.62
CA PHE A 1005 -30.46 6.65 5.03
C PHE A 1005 -30.81 5.61 6.11
N GLU A 1006 -29.93 5.41 7.08
CA GLU A 1006 -30.17 4.44 8.16
C GLU A 1006 -31.30 4.87 9.10
N LEU A 1007 -31.43 6.16 9.39
CA LEU A 1007 -32.53 6.72 10.19
C LEU A 1007 -33.91 6.40 9.61
N VAL A 1008 -34.08 6.47 8.28
CA VAL A 1008 -35.39 6.29 7.63
C VAL A 1008 -35.68 4.86 7.19
N THR A 1009 -34.63 4.05 6.99
CA THR A 1009 -34.77 2.65 6.53
C THR A 1009 -34.59 1.63 7.65
N GLY A 1010 -33.86 1.96 8.71
CA GLY A 1010 -33.35 1.01 9.71
C GLY A 1010 -32.23 0.11 9.19
N GLN A 1011 -31.69 0.39 8.00
CA GLN A 1011 -30.64 -0.40 7.34
C GLN A 1011 -29.48 0.50 6.94
N ARG A 1012 -28.25 -0.02 6.97
CA ARG A 1012 -27.07 0.72 6.50
C ARG A 1012 -27.14 0.93 4.99
N ALA A 1013 -26.72 2.11 4.53
CA ALA A 1013 -26.68 2.44 3.11
C ALA A 1013 -25.74 1.52 2.31
N PHE A 1014 -24.59 1.21 2.90
CA PHE A 1014 -23.58 0.35 2.30
C PHE A 1014 -23.35 -0.86 3.20
N VAL A 1015 -23.50 -2.06 2.64
CA VAL A 1015 -23.32 -3.34 3.31
C VAL A 1015 -22.36 -4.21 2.51
N GLY A 1016 -21.68 -5.13 3.17
CA GLY A 1016 -20.75 -6.07 2.58
C GLY A 1016 -20.37 -7.15 3.59
N SER A 1017 -19.79 -8.25 3.11
CA SER A 1017 -19.36 -9.40 3.92
C SER A 1017 -18.09 -9.10 4.72
N ASP A 1018 -17.26 -8.16 4.25
CA ASP A 1018 -16.08 -7.66 4.96
C ASP A 1018 -15.86 -6.15 4.74
N ASN A 1019 -14.86 -5.57 5.40
CA ASN A 1019 -14.55 -4.13 5.31
C ASN A 1019 -14.09 -3.71 3.90
N LEU A 1020 -13.43 -4.58 3.14
CA LEU A 1020 -12.94 -4.28 1.80
C LEU A 1020 -14.12 -4.18 0.82
N GLU A 1021 -15.08 -5.08 0.91
CA GLU A 1021 -16.32 -5.06 0.13
C GLU A 1021 -17.15 -3.80 0.46
N ILE A 1022 -17.25 -3.42 1.73
CA ILE A 1022 -17.94 -2.17 2.12
C ILE A 1022 -17.22 -0.96 1.53
N LEU A 1023 -15.89 -0.88 1.60
CA LEU A 1023 -15.11 0.21 1.00
C LEU A 1023 -15.28 0.29 -0.52
N GLN A 1024 -15.34 -0.85 -1.22
CA GLN A 1024 -15.62 -0.91 -2.66
C GLN A 1024 -17.04 -0.44 -2.98
N ASN A 1025 -18.04 -0.85 -2.19
CA ASN A 1025 -19.43 -0.44 -2.37
C ASN A 1025 -19.60 1.07 -2.12
N VAL A 1026 -18.92 1.63 -1.12
CA VAL A 1026 -18.84 3.07 -0.89
C VAL A 1026 -18.15 3.77 -2.07
N ALA A 1027 -16.97 3.32 -2.49
CA ALA A 1027 -16.18 3.96 -3.55
C ALA A 1027 -16.84 3.92 -4.94
N SER A 1028 -17.75 2.97 -5.16
CA SER A 1028 -18.52 2.80 -6.41
C SER A 1028 -19.97 3.28 -6.30
N GLY A 1029 -20.42 3.71 -5.13
CA GLY A 1029 -21.81 4.10 -4.88
C GLY A 1029 -22.82 2.95 -4.98
N ARG A 1030 -22.37 1.70 -4.90
CA ARG A 1030 -23.23 0.53 -4.98
C ARG A 1030 -24.02 0.37 -3.67
N ARG A 1031 -25.27 0.80 -3.69
CA ARG A 1031 -26.25 0.64 -2.60
C ARG A 1031 -27.62 0.23 -3.13
N GLN A 1032 -28.48 -0.27 -2.26
CA GLN A 1032 -29.88 -0.49 -2.63
C GLN A 1032 -30.59 0.85 -2.84
N PRO A 1033 -31.32 1.05 -3.96
CA PRO A 1033 -32.11 2.26 -4.18
C PRO A 1033 -33.16 2.46 -3.07
N LEU A 1034 -33.33 3.70 -2.59
CA LEU A 1034 -34.29 4.04 -1.53
C LEU A 1034 -35.72 3.61 -1.90
N GLU A 1035 -36.06 3.69 -3.18
CA GLU A 1035 -37.36 3.33 -3.75
C GLU A 1035 -37.67 1.84 -3.56
N LYS A 1036 -36.65 0.98 -3.44
CA LYS A 1036 -36.81 -0.46 -3.16
C LYS A 1036 -36.86 -0.77 -1.66
N VAL A 1037 -36.16 0.00 -0.83
CA VAL A 1037 -36.03 -0.25 0.62
C VAL A 1037 -37.16 0.42 1.42
N ALA A 1038 -37.64 1.58 0.95
CA ALA A 1038 -38.69 2.35 1.59
C ALA A 1038 -39.48 3.17 0.54
N SER A 1039 -40.41 2.50 -0.14
CA SER A 1039 -41.21 3.05 -1.25
C SER A 1039 -42.17 4.19 -0.86
N GLU A 1040 -42.47 4.37 0.43
CA GLU A 1040 -43.42 5.37 0.94
C GLU A 1040 -42.74 6.69 1.42
N LEU A 1041 -41.44 6.88 1.18
CA LEU A 1041 -40.74 8.08 1.64
C LEU A 1041 -41.12 9.33 0.84
N PRO A 1042 -41.33 10.49 1.49
CA PRO A 1042 -41.52 11.77 0.82
C PRO A 1042 -40.37 12.10 -0.15
N HIS A 1043 -40.72 12.66 -1.30
CA HIS A 1043 -39.73 13.00 -2.35
C HIS A 1043 -38.61 13.92 -1.83
N ARG A 1044 -38.90 14.81 -0.87
CA ARG A 1044 -37.90 15.68 -0.22
C ARG A 1044 -36.78 14.89 0.47
N ILE A 1045 -37.12 13.79 1.14
CA ILE A 1045 -36.17 12.93 1.88
C ILE A 1045 -35.35 12.11 0.89
N VAL A 1046 -36.00 11.54 -0.13
CA VAL A 1046 -35.32 10.79 -1.19
C VAL A 1046 -34.31 11.67 -1.93
N LYS A 1047 -34.70 12.90 -2.29
CA LYS A 1047 -33.82 13.86 -2.97
C LYS A 1047 -32.65 14.27 -2.08
N ALA A 1048 -32.89 14.55 -0.79
CA ALA A 1048 -31.85 14.93 0.15
C ALA A 1048 -30.80 13.81 0.34
N ILE A 1049 -31.25 12.56 0.58
CA ILE A 1049 -30.33 11.43 0.79
C ILE A 1049 -29.57 11.10 -0.51
N ASN A 1050 -30.25 11.08 -1.66
CA ASN A 1050 -29.59 10.79 -2.94
C ASN A 1050 -28.57 11.87 -3.30
N GLY A 1051 -28.88 13.15 -3.10
CA GLY A 1051 -27.93 14.25 -3.34
C GLY A 1051 -26.77 14.29 -2.34
N ALA A 1052 -26.95 13.81 -1.12
CA ALA A 1052 -25.89 13.67 -0.13
C ALA A 1052 -24.96 12.48 -0.41
N LEU A 1053 -25.51 11.36 -0.90
CA LEU A 1053 -24.78 10.13 -1.24
C LEU A 1053 -24.25 10.10 -2.68
N GLU A 1054 -24.11 11.25 -3.33
CA GLU A 1054 -23.46 11.38 -4.63
C GLU A 1054 -21.95 11.13 -4.50
N ILE A 1055 -21.42 10.28 -5.37
CA ILE A 1055 -20.02 9.82 -5.32
C ILE A 1055 -19.09 10.89 -5.86
N ASP A 1056 -19.52 11.58 -6.90
CA ASP A 1056 -18.82 12.74 -7.43
C ASP A 1056 -18.98 13.92 -6.46
N ARG A 1057 -17.90 14.27 -5.76
CA ARG A 1057 -17.88 15.35 -4.76
C ARG A 1057 -18.38 16.68 -5.32
N ASP A 1058 -18.18 16.94 -6.61
CA ASP A 1058 -18.55 18.21 -7.23
C ASP A 1058 -20.01 18.24 -7.71
N LYS A 1059 -20.67 17.07 -7.75
CA LYS A 1059 -22.12 16.94 -7.99
C LYS A 1059 -22.93 16.73 -6.71
N ARG A 1060 -22.27 16.42 -5.60
CA ARG A 1060 -22.88 16.28 -4.27
C ARG A 1060 -23.48 17.61 -3.83
N ILE A 1061 -24.54 17.55 -3.03
CA ILE A 1061 -25.11 18.73 -2.37
C ILE A 1061 -23.95 19.51 -1.71
N PRO A 1062 -23.73 20.78 -2.07
CA PRO A 1062 -22.48 21.47 -1.78
C PRO A 1062 -22.35 21.91 -0.32
N THR A 1063 -23.47 22.11 0.40
CA THR A 1063 -23.48 22.60 1.79
C THR A 1063 -24.55 21.91 2.65
N VAL A 1064 -24.35 21.86 3.97
CA VAL A 1064 -25.36 21.33 4.90
C VAL A 1064 -26.61 22.21 4.94
N ASP A 1065 -26.49 23.52 4.66
CA ASP A 1065 -27.63 24.42 4.52
C ASP A 1065 -28.55 24.00 3.37
N GLU A 1066 -27.99 23.65 2.21
CA GLU A 1066 -28.76 23.15 1.08
C GLU A 1066 -29.33 21.74 1.34
N LEU A 1067 -28.60 20.89 2.06
CA LEU A 1067 -29.11 19.59 2.50
C LEU A 1067 -30.31 19.74 3.44
N LEU A 1068 -30.21 20.63 4.43
CA LEU A 1068 -31.29 20.93 5.38
C LEU A 1068 -32.49 21.57 4.66
N HIS A 1069 -32.26 22.48 3.72
CA HIS A 1069 -33.32 23.06 2.90
C HIS A 1069 -34.03 21.99 2.06
N THR A 1070 -33.27 21.11 1.40
CA THR A 1070 -33.82 20.01 0.59
C THR A 1070 -34.60 19.02 1.46
N TRP A 1071 -34.09 18.69 2.66
CA TRP A 1071 -34.77 17.81 3.61
C TRP A 1071 -36.08 18.42 4.11
N SER A 1072 -36.14 19.73 4.33
CA SER A 1072 -37.30 20.44 4.89
C SER A 1072 -38.26 21.03 3.86
N ALA A 1073 -37.92 21.02 2.57
CA ALA A 1073 -38.74 21.53 1.48
C ALA A 1073 -40.15 20.90 1.55
N SER A 1074 -41.19 21.74 1.52
CA SER A 1074 -42.62 21.38 1.62
C SER A 1074 -43.22 21.20 3.03
N THR A 1075 -42.53 21.53 4.12
CA THR A 1075 -43.10 21.50 5.50
C THR A 1075 -44.05 22.67 5.83
N THR A 1076 -44.71 23.28 4.84
CA THR A 1076 -45.62 24.41 5.03
C THR A 1076 -46.92 24.09 5.77
N GLU A 1077 -47.21 22.82 6.08
CA GLU A 1077 -48.26 22.44 7.03
C GLU A 1077 -47.77 21.35 7.99
N VAL A 1078 -47.79 21.68 9.29
CA VAL A 1078 -47.67 20.81 10.48
C VAL A 1078 -46.29 20.18 10.71
N PHE A 1079 -45.42 20.86 11.47
CA PHE A 1079 -44.82 20.37 12.72
C PHE A 1079 -44.09 21.54 13.40
N ALA A 1080 -44.87 22.43 14.03
CA ALA A 1080 -44.30 23.29 15.06
C ALA A 1080 -43.72 22.39 16.17
N PRO A 1081 -42.54 22.68 16.76
CA PRO A 1081 -41.94 21.88 17.83
C PRO A 1081 -42.77 21.78 19.12
N SER A 1082 -43.99 22.34 19.14
CA SER A 1082 -44.87 22.48 20.29
C SER A 1082 -45.98 21.42 20.39
N LYS A 1083 -46.14 20.51 19.43
CA LYS A 1083 -46.94 19.28 19.61
C LYS A 1083 -46.00 18.08 19.54
N GLY A 1084 -45.58 17.62 20.71
CA GLY A 1084 -44.51 16.65 20.90
C GLY A 1084 -44.63 15.45 19.97
N VAL A 1085 -43.50 15.10 19.35
CA VAL A 1085 -43.32 13.76 18.79
C VAL A 1085 -43.57 12.80 19.96
N LEU A 1086 -44.68 12.06 19.94
CA LEU A 1086 -44.99 11.12 21.01
C LEU A 1086 -44.03 9.94 20.89
N TRP A 1087 -42.96 9.99 21.66
CA TRP A 1087 -42.11 8.85 21.96
C TRP A 1087 -42.80 8.02 23.04
N ASP A 1088 -42.62 6.70 22.96
CA ASP A 1088 -43.15 5.78 23.95
C ASP A 1088 -42.52 6.07 25.33
N ALA A 1089 -43.34 6.26 26.36
CA ALA A 1089 -42.89 6.57 27.71
C ALA A 1089 -42.05 5.43 28.31
N GLU A 1090 -42.39 4.18 28.00
CA GLU A 1090 -41.64 3.01 28.45
C GLU A 1090 -40.27 2.94 27.77
N LEU A 1091 -40.21 3.27 26.47
CA LEU A 1091 -38.94 3.42 25.74
C LEU A 1091 -38.09 4.55 26.32
N LEU A 1092 -38.69 5.70 26.63
CA LEU A 1092 -37.98 6.84 27.20
C LEU A 1092 -37.46 6.55 28.62
N GLU A 1093 -38.22 5.85 29.47
CA GLU A 1093 -37.75 5.41 30.79
C GLU A 1093 -36.65 4.35 30.68
N ARG A 1094 -36.83 3.33 29.82
CA ARG A 1094 -35.81 2.31 29.57
C ARG A 1094 -34.50 2.93 29.09
N MET A 1095 -34.58 3.90 28.17
CA MET A 1095 -33.43 4.58 27.59
C MET A 1095 -32.87 5.69 28.51
N ARG A 1096 -33.65 6.18 29.49
CA ARG A 1096 -33.13 6.99 30.63
C ARG A 1096 -32.29 6.14 31.58
N GLY A 1097 -32.71 4.89 31.79
CA GLY A 1097 -32.06 3.92 32.69
C GLY A 1097 -30.79 3.28 32.10
N ILE A 1098 -30.46 3.54 30.83
CA ILE A 1098 -29.11 3.31 30.29
C ILE A 1098 -28.18 4.42 30.82
N ASP A 1099 -28.19 4.64 32.14
CA ASP A 1099 -26.94 4.89 32.84
C ASP A 1099 -26.08 3.63 32.60
N GLY A 1100 -24.76 3.77 32.51
CA GLY A 1100 -23.86 2.62 32.38
C GLY A 1100 -23.97 1.64 33.57
N GLU A 1101 -25.01 0.80 33.58
CA GLU A 1101 -25.15 -0.35 34.47
C GLU A 1101 -24.16 -1.43 34.03
N PHE A 1102 -22.92 -1.29 34.50
CA PHE A 1102 -22.14 -2.42 34.98
C PHE A 1102 -22.28 -2.48 36.51
N LEU A 1103 -23.44 -2.94 36.97
CA LEU A 1103 -23.51 -3.65 38.25
C LEU A 1103 -23.44 -5.15 37.93
N PRO A 1104 -22.58 -5.93 38.60
CA PRO A 1104 -22.47 -7.35 38.34
C PRO A 1104 -23.80 -8.03 38.70
N LYS A 1105 -24.35 -8.82 37.77
CA LYS A 1105 -25.33 -9.85 38.10
C LYS A 1105 -24.69 -10.78 39.13
N SER A 1106 -25.01 -10.60 40.40
CA SER A 1106 -24.73 -11.59 41.44
C SER A 1106 -25.54 -12.84 41.11
N GLN A 1107 -24.86 -13.89 40.67
CA GLN A 1107 -25.41 -15.24 40.66
C GLN A 1107 -25.68 -15.67 42.11
N GLY A 1108 -26.90 -16.18 42.34
CA GLY A 1108 -27.19 -17.26 43.29
C GLY A 1108 -26.87 -17.01 44.76
N LEU A 1109 -27.81 -16.42 45.50
CA LEU A 1109 -28.02 -16.74 46.90
C LEU A 1109 -29.49 -17.12 47.11
N THR A 1110 -29.73 -18.42 47.10
CA THR A 1110 -30.98 -19.03 47.57
C THR A 1110 -31.12 -18.72 49.06
N ILE A 1111 -32.07 -17.87 49.43
CA ILE A 1111 -32.52 -17.77 50.82
C ILE A 1111 -33.95 -18.31 50.85
N VAL A 1112 -34.06 -19.51 51.42
CA VAL A 1112 -35.32 -20.13 51.83
C VAL A 1112 -35.94 -19.24 52.90
N LEU A 1113 -37.15 -18.75 52.63
CA LEU A 1113 -38.03 -18.23 53.66
C LEU A 1113 -38.46 -19.41 54.52
N ASP A 1114 -38.03 -19.43 55.78
CA ASP A 1114 -38.84 -20.04 56.81
C ASP A 1114 -39.06 -19.05 57.96
N SER A 1115 -40.18 -19.30 58.60
CA SER A 1115 -41.07 -18.39 59.26
C SER A 1115 -40.75 -18.23 60.74
N GLN A 1116 -41.22 -17.09 61.27
CA GLN A 1116 -41.57 -16.82 62.67
C GLN A 1116 -40.53 -16.25 63.62
N GLY A 1117 -40.97 -15.21 64.34
CA GLY A 1117 -40.57 -14.97 65.73
C GLY A 1117 -39.91 -13.62 66.01
N SER A 1118 -40.69 -12.68 66.54
CA SER A 1118 -40.35 -11.74 67.63
C SER A 1118 -39.06 -12.10 68.40
N GLU A 1119 -38.12 -11.19 68.67
CA GLU A 1119 -38.19 -10.00 69.53
C GLU A 1119 -37.06 -9.01 69.22
#